data_AF-A0A9Q9V823-F1
#
_entry.id   AF-A0A9Q9V823-F1
#
_cell.length_a   1.000
_cell.length_b   1.000
_cell.length_c   1.000
_cell.angle_alpha   90.00
_cell.angle_beta   90.00
_cell.angle_gamma   90.00
#
_symmetry.space_group_name_H-M   'P 1'
#
loop_
_entity.id
_entity.type
_entity.pdbx_description
1 polymer ?
#
loop_
_entity_poly.entity_id
_entity_poly.type
_entity_poly.pdbx_seq_one_letter_code
_entity_poly.pdbx_strand_id
1 'polypeptide(L)'
;MTVVRVALCFLMIQSIFKDITVKTETMDVCASCHKNATCNDKTDGSGGKVCNCMYGFVGNGRTYCQDKDECQLGKICGDHTKCHNTYGSYYCTCLAGYSPSNHMNTFIPNDGTYCHDIDECGVQGVCGEGGLCHNTEGDFTCSCQTGYTVQDGSEPFNPNWDAAYCKVIDCGSPPSVLHAEQLSPTITHYNSELQYGCREEFQWKRGQNSSVCGLDGKWHGPSLVCEEVDCGEPHVFPQSTTVWNNISRMGSLALYVCDPHFYNSGHENVSVCTAHGTWSRPDFQCEEIQCGSPPVLPHSVLFWNGVSKIGSVALYGCDVGYRSLVTGNVSVCESDGQWSNPDYSCEAHCGPAPEVPHAEVAWDNSTAVIHRCVKGHYRHTGSDISICDITGKWQIATLHCKELKLTVNNLVVINERCLRWNAENEGYREKYTVTFFGLRDFEQLFSDRRKNIFSSSALWPVLCLNLLPATNYTITITAESTRATSTVTANTSIPVPPTPEIKYSEVEASSLTLKLRRSTNTLDSICMYQVFVIPVEGVMLFDCSSSISPRFLAQQRCDRGYVTAQIQLSGLAAEINFTVGDQQLYGDFFNAPLENGRDYYIILRTVCQWGKSRTQSCVIWAKARGTSYIMKISALVTVGSIGAVGSVFVMGYWYSWYCKKSSPRFISAAI
;
A
#
# COMPACT_ATOMS: atom_id res chain seq x y z
N MET A 1 61.59 -139.78 -23.78
CA MET A 1 62.93 -139.76 -23.15
C MET A 1 62.85 -138.80 -21.96
N THR A 2 62.80 -139.26 -20.69
CA THR A 2 63.88 -139.84 -19.85
C THR A 2 64.95 -138.80 -19.48
N VAL A 3 65.38 -138.61 -18.21
CA VAL A 3 65.08 -139.30 -16.93
C VAL A 3 65.56 -138.48 -15.69
N VAL A 4 65.08 -138.82 -14.46
CA VAL A 4 65.25 -138.13 -13.14
C VAL A 4 64.54 -136.76 -13.04
N ARG A 5 63.81 -136.33 -12.00
CA ARG A 5 63.13 -136.90 -10.80
C ARG A 5 63.90 -137.55 -9.61
N VAL A 6 63.71 -136.94 -8.41
CA VAL A 6 63.78 -137.52 -7.02
C VAL A 6 65.21 -137.75 -6.48
N ALA A 7 65.59 -137.52 -5.22
CA ALA A 7 64.90 -137.12 -3.95
C ALA A 7 65.77 -136.11 -3.14
N LEU A 8 65.21 -135.12 -2.45
CA LEU A 8 64.89 -135.15 -1.00
C LEU A 8 66.01 -135.62 -0.04
N CYS A 9 66.58 -134.68 0.72
CA CYS A 9 66.72 -134.75 2.19
C CYS A 9 67.01 -133.33 2.74
N PHE A 10 66.09 -132.72 3.48
CA PHE A 10 66.02 -132.74 4.95
C PHE A 10 67.02 -131.79 5.66
N LEU A 11 66.49 -130.61 6.00
CA LEU A 11 66.80 -129.75 7.17
C LEU A 11 68.21 -129.18 7.38
N MET A 12 68.20 -127.93 7.89
CA MET A 12 69.35 -127.11 8.30
C MET A 12 70.23 -126.67 7.10
N ILE A 13 70.78 -125.46 7.04
CA ILE A 13 71.20 -124.55 8.12
C ILE A 13 70.72 -123.10 7.82
N GLN A 14 70.42 -122.34 8.88
CA GLN A 14 70.08 -120.90 8.80
C GLN A 14 71.27 -120.02 8.40
N SER A 15 70.97 -118.79 7.95
CA SER A 15 71.90 -117.67 7.69
C SER A 15 72.78 -117.88 6.45
N ILE A 16 72.89 -116.94 5.51
CA ILE A 16 73.18 -115.49 5.60
C ILE A 16 72.54 -114.75 4.38
N PHE A 17 72.48 -113.41 4.41
CA PHE A 17 71.82 -112.48 3.45
C PHE A 17 70.28 -112.49 3.55
N LYS A 18 69.58 -111.55 4.21
CA LYS A 18 69.77 -110.12 4.52
C LYS A 18 69.46 -109.18 3.34
N ASP A 19 68.43 -108.35 3.54
CA ASP A 19 67.97 -107.19 2.76
C ASP A 19 67.40 -107.39 1.34
N ILE A 20 66.19 -107.96 1.28
CA ILE A 20 65.13 -107.47 0.36
C ILE A 20 63.85 -107.27 1.17
N THR A 21 63.62 -106.04 1.65
CA THR A 21 62.29 -105.62 2.13
C THR A 21 61.44 -105.25 0.92
N VAL A 22 60.45 -106.09 0.59
CA VAL A 22 59.41 -105.72 -0.37
C VAL A 22 58.57 -104.61 0.26
N LYS A 23 58.85 -103.36 -0.10
CA LYS A 23 57.85 -102.29 0.03
C LYS A 23 56.71 -102.63 -0.91
N THR A 24 55.61 -103.16 -0.37
CA THR A 24 54.29 -102.85 -0.94
C THR A 24 54.08 -101.35 -0.77
N GLU A 25 54.50 -100.57 -1.76
CA GLU A 25 54.00 -99.21 -1.90
C GLU A 25 52.49 -99.31 -2.08
N THR A 26 51.76 -98.98 -1.01
CA THR A 26 50.34 -98.67 -1.07
C THR A 26 50.20 -97.49 -2.01
N MET A 27 49.89 -97.78 -3.28
CA MET A 27 49.72 -96.78 -4.33
C MET A 27 48.62 -95.81 -3.87
N ASP A 28 49.02 -94.61 -3.45
CA ASP A 28 48.11 -93.68 -2.78
C ASP A 28 47.00 -93.29 -3.76
N VAL A 29 45.78 -93.72 -3.44
CA VAL A 29 44.60 -93.45 -4.27
C VAL A 29 44.41 -91.94 -4.42
N CYS A 30 44.72 -91.16 -3.38
CA CYS A 30 44.61 -89.71 -3.38
C CYS A 30 45.56 -89.01 -4.35
N ALA A 31 46.78 -89.54 -4.51
CA ALA A 31 47.74 -89.05 -5.51
C ALA A 31 47.31 -89.34 -6.97
N SER A 32 46.30 -90.20 -7.17
CA SER A 32 45.77 -90.59 -8.49
C SER A 32 44.38 -90.03 -8.82
N CYS A 33 43.87 -89.06 -8.04
CA CYS A 33 42.59 -88.43 -8.31
C CYS A 33 42.66 -87.44 -9.49
N HIS A 34 41.53 -87.26 -10.18
CA HIS A 34 41.42 -86.24 -11.23
C HIS A 34 41.55 -84.83 -10.62
N LYS A 35 42.09 -83.87 -11.39
CA LYS A 35 42.32 -82.47 -10.93
C LYS A 35 41.07 -81.75 -10.37
N ASN A 36 39.87 -82.23 -10.71
CA ASN A 36 38.57 -81.73 -10.25
C ASN A 36 37.86 -82.78 -9.36
N ALA A 37 38.62 -83.49 -8.51
CA ALA A 37 38.11 -84.50 -7.57
C ALA A 37 38.81 -84.38 -6.20
N THR A 38 38.06 -84.63 -5.12
CA THR A 38 38.61 -84.74 -3.76
C THR A 38 38.78 -86.19 -3.36
N CYS A 39 39.84 -86.48 -2.60
CA CYS A 39 40.06 -87.78 -2.02
C CYS A 39 39.36 -87.86 -0.65
N ASN A 40 38.26 -88.60 -0.58
CA ASN A 40 37.47 -88.78 0.64
C ASN A 40 37.70 -90.20 1.20
N ASP A 41 37.46 -90.39 2.49
CA ASP A 41 37.31 -91.73 3.06
C ASP A 41 36.01 -92.37 2.58
N LYS A 42 36.04 -93.68 2.30
CA LYS A 42 34.84 -94.43 1.95
C LYS A 42 33.91 -94.54 3.15
N THR A 43 32.64 -94.26 2.92
CA THR A 43 31.56 -94.34 3.92
C THR A 43 31.11 -95.77 4.23
N ASP A 44 31.71 -96.78 3.58
CA ASP A 44 31.45 -98.21 3.78
C ASP A 44 32.18 -98.83 4.99
N GLY A 45 32.94 -98.02 5.74
CA GLY A 45 33.70 -98.48 6.91
C GLY A 45 34.96 -99.28 6.58
N SER A 46 35.32 -99.44 5.30
CA SER A 46 36.48 -100.24 4.87
C SER A 46 37.85 -99.58 5.12
N GLY A 47 37.88 -98.33 5.60
CA GLY A 47 39.11 -97.55 5.80
C GLY A 47 39.85 -97.18 4.51
N GLY A 48 39.24 -97.43 3.34
CA GLY A 48 39.82 -97.10 2.04
C GLY A 48 39.55 -95.66 1.61
N LYS A 49 40.43 -95.11 0.79
CA LYS A 49 40.27 -93.82 0.11
C LYS A 49 39.53 -93.96 -1.23
N VAL A 50 38.75 -92.95 -1.62
CA VAL A 50 38.05 -92.86 -2.90
C VAL A 50 38.11 -91.43 -3.45
N CYS A 51 38.36 -91.30 -4.76
CA CYS A 51 38.26 -90.02 -5.45
C CYS A 51 36.79 -89.77 -5.84
N ASN A 52 36.20 -88.69 -5.34
CA ASN A 52 34.89 -88.21 -5.76
C ASN A 52 35.07 -86.92 -6.54
N CYS A 53 34.36 -86.73 -7.65
CA CYS A 53 34.38 -85.43 -8.34
C CYS A 53 33.95 -84.32 -7.39
N MET A 54 34.58 -83.15 -7.51
CA MET A 54 34.22 -81.95 -6.73
C MET A 54 32.77 -81.55 -7.02
N TYR A 55 32.15 -80.79 -6.11
CA TYR A 55 30.84 -80.21 -6.36
C TYR A 55 30.86 -79.40 -7.67
N GLY A 56 29.79 -79.51 -8.47
CA GLY A 56 29.74 -78.99 -9.85
C GLY A 56 30.35 -79.91 -10.93
N PHE A 57 30.80 -81.12 -10.59
CA PHE A 57 31.38 -82.07 -11.56
C PHE A 57 30.77 -83.48 -11.46
N VAL A 58 30.67 -84.16 -12.60
CA VAL A 58 30.18 -85.55 -12.73
C VAL A 58 31.19 -86.44 -13.44
N GLY A 59 31.32 -87.67 -12.98
CA GLY A 59 32.28 -88.64 -13.55
C GLY A 59 32.73 -89.71 -12.56
N ASN A 60 33.89 -90.30 -12.84
CA ASN A 60 34.45 -91.42 -12.06
C ASN A 60 35.46 -90.99 -10.98
N GLY A 61 35.70 -89.69 -10.80
CA GLY A 61 36.61 -89.12 -9.79
C GLY A 61 38.11 -89.32 -10.05
N ARG A 62 38.50 -90.33 -10.85
CA ARG A 62 39.90 -90.77 -10.98
C ARG A 62 40.55 -90.34 -12.28
N THR A 63 39.87 -90.54 -13.41
CA THR A 63 40.36 -90.15 -14.74
C THR A 63 39.42 -89.20 -15.47
N TYR A 64 38.17 -89.09 -15.02
CA TYR A 64 37.12 -88.31 -15.66
C TYR A 64 36.28 -87.60 -14.60
N CYS A 65 36.35 -86.27 -14.58
CA CYS A 65 35.29 -85.42 -14.03
C CYS A 65 35.02 -84.35 -15.07
N GLN A 66 33.84 -84.43 -15.69
CA GLN A 66 33.33 -83.39 -16.56
C GLN A 66 32.52 -82.39 -15.74
N ASP A 67 32.55 -81.14 -16.17
CA ASP A 67 31.64 -80.10 -15.69
C ASP A 67 30.19 -80.57 -15.77
N LYS A 68 29.42 -80.37 -14.70
CA LYS A 68 28.01 -80.75 -14.63
C LYS A 68 27.19 -79.55 -15.05
N ASP A 69 26.62 -79.58 -16.26
CA ASP A 69 25.71 -78.52 -16.69
C ASP A 69 24.40 -78.57 -15.87
N GLU A 70 24.37 -77.78 -14.80
CA GLU A 70 23.21 -77.65 -13.92
C GLU A 70 21.98 -77.07 -14.63
N CYS A 71 22.17 -76.29 -15.70
CA CYS A 71 21.08 -75.66 -16.44
C CYS A 71 20.28 -76.69 -17.27
N GLN A 72 20.87 -77.83 -17.63
CA GLN A 72 20.19 -78.92 -18.34
C GLN A 72 19.21 -79.72 -17.46
N LEU A 73 19.23 -79.53 -16.13
CA LEU A 73 18.34 -80.24 -15.19
C LEU A 73 16.94 -79.61 -15.06
N GLY A 74 16.73 -78.41 -15.63
CA GLY A 74 15.41 -77.76 -15.71
C GLY A 74 15.00 -76.99 -14.44
N LYS A 75 14.53 -75.74 -14.61
CA LYS A 75 14.00 -74.83 -13.56
C LYS A 75 14.85 -74.67 -12.26
N ILE A 76 16.14 -75.00 -12.27
CA ILE A 76 17.00 -74.90 -11.06
C ILE A 76 17.09 -73.48 -10.48
N CYS A 77 16.95 -72.45 -11.31
CA CYS A 77 17.03 -71.04 -10.92
C CYS A 77 15.71 -70.43 -10.40
N GLY A 78 14.59 -71.16 -10.42
CA GLY A 78 13.25 -70.60 -10.12
C GLY A 78 12.61 -69.88 -11.32
N ASP A 79 11.42 -69.34 -11.13
CA ASP A 79 10.66 -68.65 -12.18
C ASP A 79 11.22 -67.24 -12.47
N HIS A 80 10.99 -66.75 -13.71
CA HIS A 80 11.50 -65.46 -14.22
C HIS A 80 13.02 -65.30 -14.18
N THR A 81 13.76 -66.41 -14.37
CA THR A 81 15.23 -66.44 -14.39
C THR A 81 15.81 -67.05 -15.65
N LYS A 82 17.11 -66.79 -15.88
CA LYS A 82 17.96 -67.46 -16.86
C LYS A 82 19.17 -68.08 -16.16
N CYS A 83 19.38 -69.37 -16.39
CA CYS A 83 20.53 -70.12 -15.90
C CYS A 83 21.73 -69.99 -16.83
N HIS A 84 22.92 -69.82 -16.28
CA HIS A 84 24.19 -69.79 -17.01
C HIS A 84 25.17 -70.78 -16.34
N ASN A 85 25.59 -71.78 -17.10
CA ASN A 85 26.55 -72.78 -16.64
C ASN A 85 27.99 -72.25 -16.69
N THR A 86 28.81 -72.60 -15.71
CA THR A 86 30.22 -72.21 -15.61
C THR A 86 31.07 -73.40 -15.16
N TYR A 87 32.37 -73.40 -15.43
CA TYR A 87 33.20 -74.56 -15.10
C TYR A 87 33.29 -74.79 -13.58
N GLY A 88 32.52 -75.77 -13.09
CA GLY A 88 32.38 -76.18 -11.69
C GLY A 88 31.26 -75.50 -10.90
N SER A 89 30.37 -74.75 -11.55
CA SER A 89 29.25 -74.07 -10.88
C SER A 89 28.23 -73.52 -11.87
N TYR A 90 27.18 -72.88 -11.38
CA TYR A 90 26.23 -72.14 -12.22
C TYR A 90 25.81 -70.86 -11.51
N TYR A 91 25.32 -69.89 -12.28
CA TYR A 91 24.67 -68.71 -11.73
C TYR A 91 23.38 -68.40 -12.48
N CYS A 92 22.47 -67.73 -11.78
CA CYS A 92 21.18 -67.30 -12.29
C CYS A 92 21.19 -65.77 -12.44
N THR A 93 20.55 -65.28 -13.49
CA THR A 93 20.19 -63.86 -13.66
C THR A 93 18.68 -63.75 -13.79
N CYS A 94 18.08 -62.64 -13.38
CA CYS A 94 16.68 -62.39 -13.72
C CYS A 94 16.48 -62.25 -15.24
N LEU A 95 15.27 -62.49 -15.72
CA LEU A 95 14.85 -62.07 -17.06
C LEU A 95 14.69 -60.54 -17.09
N ALA A 96 14.64 -59.96 -18.29
CA ALA A 96 14.27 -58.55 -18.45
C ALA A 96 12.86 -58.30 -17.87
N GLY A 97 12.65 -57.13 -17.26
CA GLY A 97 11.43 -56.82 -16.50
C GLY A 97 11.45 -57.27 -15.03
N TYR A 98 12.48 -58.00 -14.58
CA TYR A 98 12.55 -58.52 -13.21
C TYR A 98 13.88 -58.16 -12.54
N SER A 99 13.82 -57.89 -11.22
CA SER A 99 15.00 -57.62 -10.40
C SER A 99 15.17 -58.63 -9.26
N PRO A 100 16.41 -58.96 -8.86
CA PRO A 100 16.67 -59.95 -7.83
C PRO A 100 16.44 -59.35 -6.43
N SER A 101 15.78 -60.09 -5.54
CA SER A 101 15.43 -59.65 -4.18
C SER A 101 16.64 -59.33 -3.29
N ASN A 102 17.85 -59.75 -3.67
CA ASN A 102 19.11 -59.42 -3.00
C ASN A 102 19.90 -58.27 -3.66
N HIS A 103 19.34 -57.62 -4.69
CA HIS A 103 19.96 -56.60 -5.54
C HIS A 103 21.27 -57.02 -6.26
N MET A 104 21.60 -58.31 -6.30
CA MET A 104 22.80 -58.84 -6.97
C MET A 104 22.44 -59.45 -8.33
N ASN A 105 22.91 -58.84 -9.42
CA ASN A 105 22.54 -59.16 -10.80
C ASN A 105 22.78 -60.63 -11.21
N THR A 106 23.67 -61.32 -10.50
CA THR A 106 23.94 -62.76 -10.59
C THR A 106 23.80 -63.38 -9.20
N PHE A 107 23.07 -64.48 -9.05
CA PHE A 107 22.89 -65.17 -7.78
C PHE A 107 22.89 -66.70 -7.94
N ILE A 108 23.06 -67.42 -6.82
CA ILE A 108 22.90 -68.87 -6.76
C ILE A 108 21.58 -69.13 -6.00
N PRO A 109 20.66 -69.98 -6.50
CA PRO A 109 19.28 -70.05 -5.99
C PRO A 109 19.19 -70.69 -4.60
N ASN A 110 20.26 -71.37 -4.15
CA ASN A 110 20.39 -71.92 -2.80
C ASN A 110 20.34 -70.85 -1.69
N ASP A 111 20.56 -69.57 -2.00
CA ASP A 111 20.53 -68.46 -1.04
C ASP A 111 19.11 -67.89 -0.80
N GLY A 112 18.07 -68.46 -1.43
CA GLY A 112 16.68 -68.00 -1.29
C GLY A 112 16.37 -66.70 -2.03
N THR A 113 17.28 -66.23 -2.88
CA THR A 113 17.05 -65.10 -3.79
C THR A 113 16.06 -65.49 -4.88
N TYR A 114 15.10 -64.62 -5.17
CA TYR A 114 14.12 -64.77 -6.23
C TYR A 114 14.02 -63.48 -7.04
N CYS A 115 13.53 -63.57 -8.27
CA CYS A 115 13.27 -62.41 -9.10
C CYS A 115 11.84 -61.93 -8.84
N HIS A 116 11.70 -60.64 -8.55
CA HIS A 116 10.41 -59.97 -8.47
C HIS A 116 10.28 -59.00 -9.63
N ASP A 117 9.04 -58.74 -10.01
CA ASP A 117 8.65 -57.78 -11.03
C ASP A 117 9.22 -56.38 -10.72
N ILE A 118 9.66 -55.66 -11.75
CA ILE A 118 10.08 -54.26 -11.63
C ILE A 118 8.85 -53.39 -11.82
N ASP A 119 8.43 -52.67 -10.78
CA ASP A 119 7.38 -51.66 -10.93
C ASP A 119 7.93 -50.43 -11.68
N GLU A 120 7.87 -50.46 -13.01
CA GLU A 120 8.32 -49.32 -13.83
C GLU A 120 7.45 -48.08 -13.59
N CYS A 121 6.19 -48.24 -13.19
CA CYS A 121 5.30 -47.14 -12.81
C CYS A 121 5.70 -46.45 -11.51
N GLY A 122 6.61 -47.04 -10.73
CA GLY A 122 7.29 -46.38 -9.61
C GLY A 122 8.20 -45.21 -10.04
N VAL A 123 8.54 -45.10 -11.33
CA VAL A 123 9.34 -43.99 -11.89
C VAL A 123 8.44 -42.95 -12.54
N GLN A 124 8.60 -41.68 -12.16
CA GLN A 124 7.82 -40.59 -12.76
C GLN A 124 8.21 -40.34 -14.22
N GLY A 125 7.19 -40.18 -15.08
CA GLY A 125 7.35 -39.75 -16.48
C GLY A 125 7.56 -40.87 -17.50
N VAL A 126 7.51 -42.15 -17.10
CA VAL A 126 7.75 -43.30 -17.98
C VAL A 126 6.79 -43.36 -19.18
N CYS A 127 5.51 -42.99 -19.01
CA CYS A 127 4.52 -42.91 -20.09
C CYS A 127 4.49 -41.56 -20.84
N GLY A 128 5.46 -40.66 -20.60
CA GLY A 128 5.45 -39.31 -21.15
C GLY A 128 4.38 -38.37 -20.54
N GLU A 129 4.22 -37.19 -21.13
CA GLU A 129 3.25 -36.18 -20.69
C GLU A 129 1.82 -36.62 -21.02
N GLY A 130 0.91 -36.52 -20.04
CA GLY A 130 -0.49 -36.97 -20.19
C GLY A 130 -0.69 -38.48 -20.24
N GLY A 131 0.37 -39.28 -20.05
CA GLY A 131 0.27 -40.74 -19.91
C GLY A 131 -0.15 -41.19 -18.51
N LEU A 132 -0.81 -42.34 -18.42
CA LEU A 132 -1.13 -43.08 -17.21
C LEU A 132 -0.49 -44.47 -17.32
N CYS A 133 0.32 -44.83 -16.33
CA CYS A 133 1.08 -46.08 -16.30
C CYS A 133 0.31 -47.18 -15.57
N HIS A 134 0.30 -48.38 -16.14
CA HIS A 134 -0.26 -49.61 -15.58
C HIS A 134 0.83 -50.68 -15.57
N ASN A 135 1.27 -51.07 -14.39
CA ASN A 135 2.30 -52.10 -14.24
C ASN A 135 1.73 -53.48 -14.61
N THR A 136 2.49 -54.27 -15.37
CA THR A 136 2.12 -55.62 -15.80
C THR A 136 3.23 -56.60 -15.43
N GLU A 137 3.04 -57.91 -15.65
CA GLU A 137 4.02 -58.89 -15.20
C GLU A 137 5.22 -58.97 -16.17
N GLY A 138 6.36 -58.42 -15.74
CA GLY A 138 7.62 -58.34 -16.48
C GLY A 138 7.74 -57.16 -17.45
N ASP A 139 6.83 -56.19 -17.38
CA ASP A 139 6.71 -55.04 -18.28
C ASP A 139 5.65 -54.04 -17.77
N PHE A 140 5.47 -52.91 -18.43
CA PHE A 140 4.38 -51.96 -18.17
C PHE A 140 3.59 -51.61 -19.43
N THR A 141 2.43 -50.99 -19.25
CA THR A 141 1.62 -50.43 -20.35
C THR A 141 1.11 -49.03 -20.00
N CYS A 142 0.86 -48.23 -21.03
CA CYS A 142 0.42 -46.84 -20.92
C CYS A 142 -0.94 -46.64 -21.61
N SER A 143 -1.77 -45.77 -21.03
CA SER A 143 -2.98 -45.21 -21.64
C SER A 143 -2.97 -43.69 -21.47
N CYS A 144 -3.67 -42.93 -22.30
CA CYS A 144 -3.73 -41.48 -22.13
C CYS A 144 -4.77 -41.04 -21.11
N GLN A 145 -4.47 -39.95 -20.42
CA GLN A 145 -5.40 -39.27 -19.52
C GLN A 145 -6.47 -38.51 -20.33
N THR A 146 -7.64 -38.28 -19.73
CA THR A 146 -8.72 -37.52 -20.38
C THR A 146 -8.24 -36.15 -20.86
N GLY A 147 -8.39 -35.87 -22.16
CA GLY A 147 -7.87 -34.66 -22.81
C GLY A 147 -6.57 -34.87 -23.59
N TYR A 148 -6.03 -36.10 -23.59
CA TYR A 148 -4.94 -36.55 -24.44
C TYR A 148 -5.44 -37.66 -25.37
N THR A 149 -4.73 -37.85 -26.48
CA THR A 149 -4.97 -38.90 -27.47
C THR A 149 -3.65 -39.54 -27.86
N VAL A 150 -3.64 -40.85 -28.14
CA VAL A 150 -2.44 -41.53 -28.63
C VAL A 150 -2.07 -41.01 -30.02
N GLN A 151 -0.78 -40.78 -30.21
CA GLN A 151 -0.17 -40.62 -31.53
C GLN A 151 0.68 -41.85 -31.83
N ASP A 152 0.77 -42.17 -33.11
CA ASP A 152 1.63 -43.22 -33.66
C ASP A 152 1.37 -44.66 -33.11
N GLY A 153 0.20 -44.90 -32.51
CA GLY A 153 -0.22 -46.23 -32.00
C GLY A 153 -1.69 -46.30 -31.58
N SER A 154 -1.99 -47.21 -30.65
CA SER A 154 -3.34 -47.42 -30.07
C SER A 154 -3.23 -47.80 -28.59
N GLU A 155 -4.25 -47.48 -27.77
CA GLU A 155 -4.24 -47.85 -26.35
C GLU A 155 -4.62 -49.33 -26.11
N PRO A 156 -4.01 -50.00 -25.11
CA PRO A 156 -2.82 -49.58 -24.37
C PRO A 156 -1.52 -49.78 -25.19
N PHE A 157 -0.49 -48.97 -24.92
CA PHE A 157 0.80 -48.97 -25.64
C PHE A 157 2.00 -49.01 -24.70
N ASN A 158 3.17 -49.46 -25.16
CA ASN A 158 4.44 -49.30 -24.45
C ASN A 158 5.41 -48.38 -25.23
N PRO A 159 5.82 -47.23 -24.66
CA PRO A 159 6.71 -46.26 -25.32
C PRO A 159 8.04 -46.83 -25.84
N ASN A 160 8.56 -47.91 -25.25
CA ASN A 160 9.88 -48.46 -25.57
C ASN A 160 9.91 -49.21 -26.92
N TRP A 161 8.77 -49.73 -27.39
CA TRP A 161 8.70 -50.52 -28.64
C TRP A 161 7.65 -50.03 -29.62
N ASP A 162 6.52 -49.50 -29.14
CA ASP A 162 5.46 -48.99 -30.03
C ASP A 162 5.80 -47.59 -30.57
N ALA A 163 6.74 -46.87 -29.93
CA ALA A 163 7.04 -45.45 -30.15
C ALA A 163 5.83 -44.49 -30.02
N ALA A 164 4.68 -45.02 -29.59
CA ALA A 164 3.46 -44.28 -29.35
C ALA A 164 3.57 -43.42 -28.08
N TYR A 165 2.87 -42.29 -28.08
CA TYR A 165 2.87 -41.34 -26.97
C TYR A 165 1.55 -40.58 -26.88
N CYS A 166 1.28 -40.04 -25.69
CA CYS A 166 0.11 -39.18 -25.47
C CYS A 166 0.39 -37.75 -25.94
N LYS A 167 -0.53 -37.22 -26.75
CA LYS A 167 -0.52 -35.81 -27.18
C LYS A 167 -1.80 -35.15 -26.73
N VAL A 168 -1.70 -33.92 -26.24
CA VAL A 168 -2.87 -33.13 -25.83
C VAL A 168 -3.82 -32.97 -27.02
N ILE A 169 -5.12 -33.13 -26.78
CA ILE A 169 -6.15 -32.87 -27.78
C ILE A 169 -6.21 -31.35 -28.00
N ASP A 170 -6.02 -30.95 -29.24
CA ASP A 170 -6.08 -29.57 -29.73
C ASP A 170 -7.12 -29.50 -30.84
N CYS A 171 -8.18 -28.71 -30.63
CA CYS A 171 -9.26 -28.52 -31.60
C CYS A 171 -8.88 -27.57 -32.76
N GLY A 172 -7.67 -27.02 -32.76
CA GLY A 172 -7.15 -26.15 -33.82
C GLY A 172 -7.88 -24.82 -33.91
N SER A 173 -7.86 -24.22 -35.09
CA SER A 173 -8.43 -22.88 -35.33
C SER A 173 -9.90 -22.80 -34.92
N PRO A 174 -10.28 -21.78 -34.11
CA PRO A 174 -11.67 -21.57 -33.69
C PRO A 174 -12.65 -21.43 -34.88
N PRO A 175 -13.89 -21.93 -34.75
CA PRO A 175 -14.92 -21.77 -35.78
C PRO A 175 -15.28 -20.29 -35.98
N SER A 176 -15.37 -19.87 -37.24
CA SER A 176 -15.84 -18.53 -37.59
C SER A 176 -17.36 -18.53 -37.80
N VAL A 177 -18.07 -17.61 -37.14
CA VAL A 177 -19.51 -17.40 -37.33
C VAL A 177 -19.78 -16.07 -38.04
N LEU A 178 -20.73 -16.09 -38.97
CA LEU A 178 -21.11 -14.92 -39.75
C LEU A 178 -21.70 -13.83 -38.83
N HIS A 179 -21.26 -12.59 -39.03
CA HIS A 179 -21.63 -11.43 -38.19
C HIS A 179 -21.28 -11.56 -36.70
N ALA A 180 -20.41 -12.51 -36.32
CA ALA A 180 -19.92 -12.69 -34.96
C ALA A 180 -18.40 -12.52 -34.86
N GLU A 181 -17.93 -12.32 -33.64
CA GLU A 181 -16.52 -12.21 -33.27
C GLU A 181 -16.24 -13.00 -31.98
N GLN A 182 -14.97 -13.34 -31.75
CA GLN A 182 -14.52 -14.10 -30.59
C GLN A 182 -14.10 -13.13 -29.46
N LEU A 183 -14.65 -13.33 -28.26
CA LEU A 183 -14.42 -12.48 -27.08
C LEU A 183 -13.36 -13.03 -26.13
N SER A 184 -13.14 -14.36 -26.15
CA SER A 184 -12.21 -15.08 -25.27
C SER A 184 -10.82 -15.28 -25.90
N PRO A 185 -9.75 -15.49 -25.11
CA PRO A 185 -8.43 -15.86 -25.65
C PRO A 185 -8.46 -17.19 -26.41
N THR A 186 -7.58 -17.35 -27.39
CA THR A 186 -7.43 -18.56 -28.21
C THR A 186 -6.70 -19.68 -27.44
N ILE A 187 -7.39 -20.31 -26.51
CA ILE A 187 -6.99 -21.59 -25.92
C ILE A 187 -7.77 -22.68 -26.66
N THR A 188 -7.07 -23.66 -27.22
CA THR A 188 -7.65 -24.67 -28.13
C THR A 188 -7.57 -26.10 -27.61
N HIS A 189 -7.06 -26.29 -26.39
CA HIS A 189 -6.95 -27.58 -25.72
C HIS A 189 -8.32 -28.15 -25.29
N TYR A 190 -8.38 -29.45 -25.06
CA TYR A 190 -9.57 -30.13 -24.51
C TYR A 190 -10.26 -29.37 -23.37
N ASN A 191 -11.59 -29.31 -23.43
CA ASN A 191 -12.45 -28.64 -22.44
C ASN A 191 -12.20 -27.13 -22.28
N SER A 192 -11.47 -26.50 -23.21
CA SER A 192 -11.52 -25.04 -23.37
C SER A 192 -12.87 -24.61 -23.93
N GLU A 193 -13.39 -23.50 -23.40
CA GLU A 193 -14.62 -22.85 -23.87
C GLU A 193 -14.25 -21.50 -24.50
N LEU A 194 -14.68 -21.29 -25.74
CA LEU A 194 -14.57 -20.02 -26.43
C LEU A 194 -15.92 -19.31 -26.46
N GLN A 195 -15.92 -18.03 -26.11
CA GLN A 195 -17.12 -17.18 -26.13
C GLN A 195 -17.12 -16.27 -27.36
N TYR A 196 -18.31 -16.08 -27.92
CA TYR A 196 -18.55 -15.28 -29.11
C TYR A 196 -19.59 -14.19 -28.81
N GLY A 197 -19.42 -13.04 -29.44
CA GLY A 197 -20.37 -11.94 -29.47
C GLY A 197 -20.82 -11.67 -30.90
N CYS A 198 -21.99 -11.05 -31.08
CA CYS A 198 -22.33 -10.43 -32.36
C CYS A 198 -21.47 -9.17 -32.54
N ARG A 199 -21.04 -8.90 -33.77
CA ARG A 199 -20.35 -7.66 -34.13
C ARG A 199 -21.28 -6.46 -33.97
N GLU A 200 -20.71 -5.27 -33.94
CA GLU A 200 -21.47 -4.02 -34.03
C GLU A 200 -22.47 -4.08 -35.22
N GLU A 201 -23.64 -3.46 -35.03
CA GLU A 201 -24.81 -3.52 -35.94
C GLU A 201 -25.63 -4.84 -35.93
N PHE A 202 -25.21 -5.90 -35.21
CA PHE A 202 -25.94 -7.18 -35.15
C PHE A 202 -26.35 -7.59 -33.72
N GLN A 203 -27.54 -8.16 -33.58
CA GLN A 203 -28.14 -8.65 -32.33
C GLN A 203 -28.21 -10.18 -32.28
N TRP A 204 -27.95 -10.76 -31.10
CA TRP A 204 -28.12 -12.19 -30.84
C TRP A 204 -29.61 -12.54 -30.79
N LYS A 205 -30.08 -13.34 -31.76
CA LYS A 205 -31.48 -13.80 -31.83
C LYS A 205 -31.71 -15.18 -31.24
N ARG A 206 -30.81 -16.12 -31.51
CA ARG A 206 -30.93 -17.55 -31.15
C ARG A 206 -29.59 -18.27 -31.21
N GLY A 207 -29.58 -19.52 -30.72
CA GLY A 207 -28.39 -20.37 -30.67
C GLY A 207 -27.49 -20.08 -29.47
N GLN A 208 -26.49 -20.93 -29.25
CA GLN A 208 -25.51 -20.80 -28.17
C GLN A 208 -24.31 -19.96 -28.61
N ASN A 209 -23.88 -19.04 -27.76
CA ASN A 209 -22.76 -18.14 -28.00
C ASN A 209 -21.39 -18.67 -27.55
N SER A 210 -21.31 -19.92 -27.09
CA SER A 210 -20.04 -20.57 -26.76
C SER A 210 -19.77 -21.83 -27.58
N SER A 211 -18.49 -22.17 -27.67
CA SER A 211 -17.95 -23.33 -28.37
C SER A 211 -17.00 -24.07 -27.44
N VAL A 212 -17.14 -25.39 -27.34
CA VAL A 212 -16.32 -26.21 -26.41
C VAL A 212 -15.48 -27.21 -27.20
N CYS A 213 -14.19 -27.31 -26.86
CA CYS A 213 -13.29 -28.28 -27.48
C CYS A 213 -13.55 -29.70 -26.94
N GLY A 214 -14.06 -30.58 -27.80
CA GLY A 214 -14.49 -31.94 -27.45
C GLY A 214 -13.36 -32.99 -27.50
N LEU A 215 -13.68 -34.19 -27.00
CA LEU A 215 -12.79 -35.36 -27.04
C LEU A 215 -12.47 -35.87 -28.45
N ASP A 216 -13.25 -35.48 -29.46
CA ASP A 216 -13.02 -35.81 -30.87
C ASP A 216 -12.08 -34.83 -31.59
N GLY A 217 -11.47 -33.90 -30.85
CA GLY A 217 -10.59 -32.86 -31.41
C GLY A 217 -11.34 -31.84 -32.26
N LYS A 218 -12.63 -31.62 -31.99
CA LYS A 218 -13.46 -30.65 -32.71
C LYS A 218 -14.16 -29.69 -31.76
N TRP A 219 -14.45 -28.51 -32.31
CA TRP A 219 -15.27 -27.50 -31.68
C TRP A 219 -16.76 -27.86 -31.77
N HIS A 220 -17.42 -27.98 -30.62
CA HIS A 220 -18.87 -28.18 -30.51
C HIS A 220 -19.54 -26.84 -30.23
N GLY A 221 -20.29 -26.34 -31.20
CA GLY A 221 -20.74 -24.94 -31.23
C GLY A 221 -19.71 -23.99 -31.86
N PRO A 222 -19.93 -22.67 -31.85
CA PRO A 222 -21.14 -22.02 -31.37
C PRO A 222 -22.26 -22.13 -32.42
N SER A 223 -23.51 -21.98 -31.99
CA SER A 223 -24.70 -21.97 -32.87
C SER A 223 -25.37 -20.59 -32.96
N LEU A 224 -24.70 -19.57 -32.42
CA LEU A 224 -25.07 -18.16 -32.44
C LEU A 224 -25.54 -17.70 -33.81
N VAL A 225 -26.75 -17.13 -33.87
CA VAL A 225 -27.28 -16.43 -35.04
C VAL A 225 -27.41 -14.94 -34.69
N CYS A 226 -26.62 -14.14 -35.40
CA CYS A 226 -26.59 -12.69 -35.35
C CYS A 226 -27.37 -12.13 -36.56
N GLU A 227 -28.43 -11.37 -36.30
CA GLU A 227 -29.24 -10.68 -37.33
C GLU A 227 -29.08 -9.16 -37.14
N GLU A 228 -29.35 -8.34 -38.17
CA GLU A 228 -29.23 -6.89 -38.08
C GLU A 228 -30.08 -6.31 -36.92
N VAL A 229 -29.57 -5.26 -36.27
CA VAL A 229 -30.30 -4.53 -35.21
C VAL A 229 -31.48 -3.79 -35.84
N ASP A 230 -32.68 -4.16 -35.39
CA ASP A 230 -33.96 -3.53 -35.72
C ASP A 230 -34.70 -3.27 -34.40
N CYS A 231 -34.92 -1.99 -34.08
CA CYS A 231 -35.62 -1.53 -32.88
C CYS A 231 -37.14 -1.48 -33.01
N GLY A 232 -37.71 -1.79 -34.19
CA GLY A 232 -39.14 -1.64 -34.46
C GLY A 232 -39.64 -0.20 -34.36
N GLU A 233 -40.93 -0.03 -34.06
CA GLU A 233 -41.54 1.30 -33.90
C GLU A 233 -41.13 1.97 -32.57
N PRO A 234 -40.85 3.29 -32.55
CA PRO A 234 -40.55 4.03 -31.33
C PRO A 234 -41.73 4.07 -30.34
N HIS A 235 -41.41 4.34 -29.07
CA HIS A 235 -42.41 4.43 -28.01
C HIS A 235 -43.21 5.73 -28.08
N VAL A 236 -44.55 5.65 -28.17
CA VAL A 236 -45.42 6.83 -28.21
C VAL A 236 -45.65 7.39 -26.80
N PHE A 237 -45.34 8.67 -26.61
CA PHE A 237 -45.65 9.40 -25.37
C PHE A 237 -47.03 10.10 -25.45
N PRO A 238 -47.74 10.32 -24.33
CA PRO A 238 -49.04 11.02 -24.35
C PRO A 238 -48.91 12.50 -24.73
N GLN A 239 -49.92 13.03 -25.43
CA GLN A 239 -49.98 14.44 -25.90
C GLN A 239 -48.73 14.84 -26.71
N SER A 240 -48.22 13.92 -27.54
CA SER A 240 -47.08 14.16 -28.40
C SER A 240 -47.18 13.41 -29.74
N THR A 241 -46.49 13.97 -30.73
CA THR A 241 -46.33 13.41 -32.06
C THR A 241 -44.88 12.94 -32.23
N THR A 242 -44.70 11.69 -32.68
CA THR A 242 -43.38 11.10 -32.96
C THR A 242 -43.00 11.32 -34.43
N VAL A 243 -41.86 11.96 -34.67
CA VAL A 243 -41.34 12.28 -36.00
C VAL A 243 -40.10 11.42 -36.28
N TRP A 244 -40.24 10.48 -37.20
CA TRP A 244 -39.17 9.58 -37.65
C TRP A 244 -39.41 9.13 -39.10
N ASN A 245 -38.43 8.47 -39.70
CA ASN A 245 -38.39 8.12 -41.13
C ASN A 245 -38.77 6.65 -41.42
N ASN A 246 -39.39 5.95 -40.48
CA ASN A 246 -39.66 4.51 -40.52
C ASN A 246 -38.41 3.62 -40.68
N ILE A 247 -37.21 4.13 -40.37
CA ILE A 247 -35.98 3.35 -40.29
C ILE A 247 -35.64 3.13 -38.82
N SER A 248 -35.49 1.85 -38.46
CA SER A 248 -35.31 1.36 -37.08
C SER A 248 -33.95 0.67 -36.87
N ARG A 249 -32.97 0.94 -37.75
CA ARG A 249 -31.59 0.42 -37.65
C ARG A 249 -30.84 1.07 -36.48
N MET A 250 -29.81 0.41 -35.97
CA MET A 250 -28.90 0.98 -34.96
C MET A 250 -28.47 2.42 -35.32
N GLY A 251 -28.57 3.34 -34.36
CA GLY A 251 -28.27 4.77 -34.55
C GLY A 251 -29.38 5.61 -35.21
N SER A 252 -30.50 5.00 -35.65
CA SER A 252 -31.65 5.76 -36.15
C SER A 252 -32.24 6.65 -35.05
N LEU A 253 -32.79 7.80 -35.45
CA LEU A 253 -33.31 8.84 -34.56
C LEU A 253 -34.83 8.99 -34.71
N ALA A 254 -35.53 9.10 -33.58
CA ALA A 254 -36.93 9.49 -33.53
C ALA A 254 -37.08 10.68 -32.58
N LEU A 255 -37.64 11.78 -33.10
CA LEU A 255 -37.84 13.04 -32.40
C LEU A 255 -39.29 13.11 -31.87
N TYR A 256 -39.45 13.44 -30.60
CA TYR A 256 -40.76 13.69 -30.00
C TYR A 256 -41.04 15.18 -29.95
N VAL A 257 -42.25 15.56 -30.36
CA VAL A 257 -42.73 16.94 -30.34
C VAL A 257 -44.06 16.95 -29.60
N CYS A 258 -44.19 17.79 -28.57
CA CYS A 258 -45.45 17.91 -27.85
C CYS A 258 -46.56 18.47 -28.75
N ASP A 259 -47.79 18.02 -28.53
CA ASP A 259 -48.95 18.51 -29.26
C ASP A 259 -49.24 19.98 -28.90
N PRO A 260 -49.99 20.74 -29.72
CA PRO A 260 -50.27 22.15 -29.47
C PRO A 260 -50.85 22.40 -28.08
N HIS A 261 -50.39 23.48 -27.43
CA HIS A 261 -50.66 23.86 -26.02
C HIS A 261 -49.90 23.06 -24.94
N PHE A 262 -49.01 22.14 -25.34
CA PHE A 262 -48.08 21.46 -24.42
C PHE A 262 -46.62 21.83 -24.72
N TYR A 263 -45.76 21.82 -23.70
CA TYR A 263 -44.31 21.99 -23.81
C TYR A 263 -43.58 20.79 -23.19
N ASN A 264 -42.34 20.54 -23.64
CA ASN A 264 -41.50 19.51 -23.03
C ASN A 264 -40.93 20.04 -21.70
N SER A 265 -41.30 19.43 -20.57
CA SER A 265 -40.74 19.74 -19.25
C SER A 265 -39.44 18.97 -18.98
N GLY A 266 -39.17 17.89 -19.72
CA GLY A 266 -37.95 17.11 -19.65
C GLY A 266 -36.77 17.71 -20.44
N HIS A 267 -35.57 17.19 -20.18
CA HIS A 267 -34.32 17.71 -20.77
C HIS A 267 -33.99 17.18 -22.18
N GLU A 268 -34.68 16.12 -22.63
CA GLU A 268 -34.41 15.44 -23.89
C GLU A 268 -35.69 15.31 -24.73
N ASN A 269 -35.54 15.15 -26.05
CA ASN A 269 -36.66 14.92 -26.95
C ASN A 269 -36.33 13.97 -28.12
N VAL A 270 -35.19 13.30 -28.09
CA VAL A 270 -34.76 12.37 -29.15
C VAL A 270 -34.49 10.99 -28.55
N SER A 271 -35.17 9.97 -29.03
CA SER A 271 -34.76 8.57 -28.83
C SER A 271 -33.86 8.09 -29.96
N VAL A 272 -32.89 7.25 -29.60
CA VAL A 272 -31.92 6.63 -30.50
C VAL A 272 -32.12 5.12 -30.47
N CYS A 273 -32.13 4.46 -31.62
CA CYS A 273 -32.13 3.00 -31.68
C CYS A 273 -30.78 2.45 -31.19
N THR A 274 -30.80 1.73 -30.07
CA THR A 274 -29.59 1.22 -29.41
C THR A 274 -29.14 -0.14 -29.95
N ALA A 275 -27.89 -0.53 -29.68
CA ALA A 275 -27.34 -1.84 -30.03
C ALA A 275 -28.11 -3.03 -29.42
N HIS A 276 -28.96 -2.80 -28.41
CA HIS A 276 -29.81 -3.82 -27.80
C HIS A 276 -31.12 -4.09 -28.56
N GLY A 277 -31.35 -3.46 -29.71
CA GLY A 277 -32.62 -3.60 -30.45
C GLY A 277 -33.80 -2.90 -29.77
N THR A 278 -33.53 -1.87 -28.98
CA THR A 278 -34.55 -1.03 -28.34
C THR A 278 -34.25 0.45 -28.52
N TRP A 279 -35.30 1.25 -28.69
CA TRP A 279 -35.20 2.71 -28.64
C TRP A 279 -34.83 3.18 -27.23
N SER A 280 -33.88 4.12 -27.11
CA SER A 280 -33.60 4.77 -25.83
C SER A 280 -34.84 5.52 -25.33
N ARG A 281 -34.98 5.63 -24.00
CA ARG A 281 -36.08 6.36 -23.37
C ARG A 281 -35.59 7.74 -22.95
N PRO A 282 -35.81 8.80 -23.75
CA PRO A 282 -35.38 10.14 -23.39
C PRO A 282 -36.16 10.65 -22.17
N ASP A 283 -35.56 11.58 -21.44
CA ASP A 283 -36.24 12.42 -20.45
C ASP A 283 -37.17 13.43 -21.17
N PHE A 284 -38.32 12.93 -21.64
CA PHE A 284 -39.32 13.66 -22.41
C PHE A 284 -40.70 13.54 -21.76
N GLN A 285 -41.31 14.68 -21.44
CA GLN A 285 -42.64 14.75 -20.82
C GLN A 285 -43.37 16.02 -21.28
N CYS A 286 -44.58 15.86 -21.79
CA CYS A 286 -45.40 16.99 -22.25
C CYS A 286 -46.32 17.51 -21.13
N GLU A 287 -46.15 18.76 -20.75
CA GLU A 287 -46.96 19.48 -19.75
C GLU A 287 -47.73 20.64 -20.39
N GLU A 288 -48.92 20.93 -19.88
CA GLU A 288 -49.78 21.98 -20.42
C GLU A 288 -49.18 23.37 -20.14
N ILE A 289 -49.11 24.24 -21.16
CA ILE A 289 -48.57 25.60 -21.01
C ILE A 289 -49.52 26.44 -20.15
N GLN A 290 -48.98 27.00 -19.05
CA GLN A 290 -49.70 27.87 -18.13
C GLN A 290 -48.88 29.12 -17.83
N CYS A 291 -49.48 30.31 -17.95
CA CYS A 291 -48.77 31.58 -17.73
C CYS A 291 -48.55 31.95 -16.25
N GLY A 292 -48.91 31.07 -15.31
CA GLY A 292 -48.86 31.37 -13.88
C GLY A 292 -49.73 32.57 -13.48
N SER A 293 -49.29 33.33 -12.48
CA SER A 293 -50.00 34.53 -12.00
C SER A 293 -49.79 35.74 -12.94
N PRO A 294 -50.83 36.56 -13.19
CA PRO A 294 -50.70 37.81 -13.95
C PRO A 294 -49.68 38.80 -13.35
N PRO A 295 -49.08 39.69 -14.16
CA PRO A 295 -48.12 40.69 -13.67
C PRO A 295 -48.81 41.65 -12.69
N VAL A 296 -48.09 42.06 -11.64
CA VAL A 296 -48.61 43.01 -10.65
C VAL A 296 -48.18 44.42 -11.03
N LEU A 297 -49.14 45.27 -11.42
CA LEU A 297 -48.86 46.68 -11.73
C LEU A 297 -48.90 47.52 -10.44
N PRO A 298 -47.99 48.49 -10.26
CA PRO A 298 -47.95 49.34 -9.07
C PRO A 298 -49.20 50.21 -8.98
N HIS A 299 -49.67 50.43 -7.75
CA HIS A 299 -50.85 51.25 -7.43
C HIS A 299 -52.14 50.77 -8.13
N SER A 300 -52.30 49.45 -8.26
CA SER A 300 -53.43 48.81 -8.93
C SER A 300 -53.92 47.54 -8.21
N VAL A 301 -55.20 47.26 -8.39
CA VAL A 301 -55.90 46.05 -7.95
C VAL A 301 -56.08 45.11 -9.14
N LEU A 302 -55.67 43.85 -8.96
CA LEU A 302 -55.82 42.76 -9.93
C LEU A 302 -57.16 42.03 -9.74
N PHE A 303 -57.94 41.93 -10.81
CA PHE A 303 -59.17 41.14 -10.90
C PHE A 303 -58.92 39.92 -11.80
N TRP A 304 -58.77 38.75 -11.19
CA TRP A 304 -58.43 37.49 -11.84
C TRP A 304 -59.14 36.31 -11.15
N ASN A 305 -59.49 35.28 -11.92
CA ASN A 305 -60.28 34.12 -11.46
C ASN A 305 -59.42 32.92 -11.03
N GLY A 306 -58.09 33.02 -11.08
CA GLY A 306 -57.16 31.93 -10.76
C GLY A 306 -56.82 30.99 -11.93
N VAL A 307 -57.35 31.23 -13.14
CA VAL A 307 -57.08 30.39 -14.33
C VAL A 307 -56.00 31.03 -15.20
N SER A 308 -54.98 30.25 -15.57
CA SER A 308 -53.76 30.70 -16.26
C SER A 308 -53.46 29.93 -17.56
N LYS A 309 -54.45 29.26 -18.15
CA LYS A 309 -54.33 28.59 -19.46
C LYS A 309 -54.23 29.62 -20.60
N ILE A 310 -53.64 29.25 -21.73
CA ILE A 310 -53.58 30.09 -22.94
C ILE A 310 -54.98 30.67 -23.26
N GLY A 311 -55.05 31.98 -23.46
CA GLY A 311 -56.30 32.73 -23.68
C GLY A 311 -57.05 33.17 -22.41
N SER A 312 -56.55 32.86 -21.21
CA SER A 312 -57.09 33.40 -19.95
C SER A 312 -56.88 34.91 -19.85
N VAL A 313 -57.78 35.62 -19.15
CA VAL A 313 -57.80 37.09 -19.10
C VAL A 313 -57.73 37.59 -17.65
N ALA A 314 -56.97 38.66 -17.43
CA ALA A 314 -56.84 39.39 -16.17
C ALA A 314 -57.11 40.89 -16.38
N LEU A 315 -57.76 41.53 -15.39
CA LEU A 315 -58.19 42.93 -15.47
C LEU A 315 -57.59 43.76 -14.33
N TYR A 316 -57.28 45.03 -14.60
CA TYR A 316 -56.66 45.95 -13.65
C TYR A 316 -57.54 47.18 -13.36
N GLY A 317 -57.51 47.67 -12.12
CA GLY A 317 -58.09 48.95 -11.70
C GLY A 317 -57.12 49.70 -10.80
N CYS A 318 -57.17 51.04 -10.72
CA CYS A 318 -56.23 51.79 -9.86
C CYS A 318 -56.64 51.74 -8.37
N ASP A 319 -55.64 51.82 -7.49
CA ASP A 319 -55.83 51.98 -6.05
C ASP A 319 -56.48 53.33 -5.69
N VAL A 320 -57.11 53.38 -4.52
CA VAL A 320 -57.76 54.61 -4.00
C VAL A 320 -56.73 55.73 -3.86
N GLY A 321 -56.96 56.85 -4.55
CA GLY A 321 -56.08 58.02 -4.59
C GLY A 321 -55.26 58.16 -5.88
N TYR A 322 -55.29 57.17 -6.77
CA TYR A 322 -54.62 57.18 -8.07
C TYR A 322 -55.64 57.21 -9.21
N ARG A 323 -55.27 57.78 -10.36
CA ARG A 323 -56.11 57.78 -11.57
C ARG A 323 -55.41 57.09 -12.74
N SER A 324 -56.17 56.37 -13.55
CA SER A 324 -55.66 55.80 -14.80
C SER A 324 -55.43 56.89 -15.84
N LEU A 325 -54.27 56.85 -16.50
CA LEU A 325 -53.99 57.73 -17.64
C LEU A 325 -54.35 57.08 -18.99
N VAL A 326 -54.34 55.76 -19.05
CA VAL A 326 -54.49 54.95 -20.27
C VAL A 326 -55.55 53.87 -20.03
N THR A 327 -56.20 53.38 -21.09
CA THR A 327 -57.33 52.44 -21.02
C THR A 327 -56.96 50.96 -21.22
N GLY A 328 -55.67 50.61 -21.35
CA GLY A 328 -55.21 49.26 -21.68
C GLY A 328 -55.22 48.27 -20.52
N ASN A 329 -56.30 48.25 -19.72
CA ASN A 329 -56.36 47.56 -18.41
C ASN A 329 -56.54 46.03 -18.46
N VAL A 330 -56.18 45.39 -19.58
CA VAL A 330 -56.42 43.97 -19.84
C VAL A 330 -55.11 43.26 -20.17
N SER A 331 -54.86 42.14 -19.50
CA SER A 331 -53.76 41.21 -19.81
C SER A 331 -54.32 39.85 -20.20
N VAL A 332 -53.70 39.18 -21.18
CA VAL A 332 -54.12 37.88 -21.72
C VAL A 332 -52.94 36.91 -21.66
N CYS A 333 -53.17 35.67 -21.25
CA CYS A 333 -52.15 34.62 -21.30
C CYS A 333 -51.87 34.21 -22.77
N GLU A 334 -50.68 34.50 -23.27
CA GLU A 334 -50.25 34.26 -24.65
C GLU A 334 -49.64 32.87 -24.85
N SER A 335 -49.41 32.49 -26.11
CA SER A 335 -48.92 31.15 -26.49
C SER A 335 -47.45 30.88 -26.13
N ASP A 336 -46.71 31.89 -25.69
CA ASP A 336 -45.33 31.78 -25.20
C ASP A 336 -45.26 31.42 -23.70
N GLY A 337 -46.41 31.31 -23.03
CA GLY A 337 -46.49 31.08 -21.59
C GLY A 337 -46.29 32.34 -20.75
N GLN A 338 -46.41 33.54 -21.33
CA GLN A 338 -46.40 34.81 -20.59
C GLN A 338 -47.74 35.54 -20.68
N TRP A 339 -48.00 36.39 -19.70
CA TRP A 339 -49.14 37.30 -19.71
C TRP A 339 -48.78 38.56 -20.49
N SER A 340 -49.61 38.93 -21.48
CA SER A 340 -49.44 40.12 -22.30
C SER A 340 -49.31 41.38 -21.43
N ASN A 341 -48.35 42.26 -21.73
CA ASN A 341 -48.12 43.45 -20.90
C ASN A 341 -49.22 44.52 -21.12
N PRO A 342 -50.07 44.83 -20.12
CA PRO A 342 -51.14 45.81 -20.26
C PRO A 342 -50.60 47.25 -20.28
N ASP A 343 -51.06 48.08 -21.23
CA ASP A 343 -50.76 49.52 -21.27
C ASP A 343 -51.67 50.28 -20.29
N TYR A 344 -51.36 50.13 -19.00
CA TYR A 344 -52.15 50.65 -17.89
C TYR A 344 -51.28 51.19 -16.78
N SER A 345 -51.41 52.49 -16.48
CA SER A 345 -50.63 53.20 -15.46
C SER A 345 -51.52 54.09 -14.60
N CYS A 346 -51.18 54.17 -13.31
CA CYS A 346 -51.92 54.86 -12.26
C CYS A 346 -51.02 55.93 -11.61
N GLU A 347 -51.40 57.21 -11.70
CA GLU A 347 -50.61 58.34 -11.16
C GLU A 347 -51.26 59.03 -9.95
N ALA A 348 -50.42 59.54 -9.05
CA ALA A 348 -50.77 60.27 -7.83
C ALA A 348 -50.83 61.80 -8.02
N HIS A 349 -51.42 62.52 -7.07
CA HIS A 349 -51.81 63.93 -7.24
C HIS A 349 -51.38 64.89 -6.10
N CYS A 350 -50.17 64.72 -5.55
CA CYS A 350 -49.67 65.50 -4.38
C CYS A 350 -48.54 66.52 -4.67
N GLY A 351 -47.98 66.58 -5.88
CA GLY A 351 -46.88 67.48 -6.22
C GLY A 351 -45.51 67.08 -5.63
N PRO A 352 -44.43 67.88 -5.88
CA PRO A 352 -43.06 67.54 -5.48
C PRO A 352 -42.86 67.58 -3.95
N ALA A 353 -41.84 66.85 -3.49
CA ALA A 353 -41.49 66.71 -2.08
C ALA A 353 -41.14 68.05 -1.40
N PRO A 354 -41.55 68.27 -0.13
CA PRO A 354 -41.23 69.49 0.61
C PRO A 354 -39.75 69.54 1.06
N GLU A 355 -39.13 70.71 1.06
CA GLU A 355 -37.75 70.88 1.52
C GLU A 355 -37.66 70.97 3.06
N VAL A 356 -36.63 70.34 3.64
CA VAL A 356 -36.37 70.32 5.10
C VAL A 356 -34.94 70.83 5.38
N PRO A 357 -34.74 71.82 6.29
CA PRO A 357 -33.42 72.41 6.54
C PRO A 357 -32.35 71.39 6.95
N HIS A 358 -31.21 71.43 6.25
CA HIS A 358 -30.07 70.51 6.47
C HIS A 358 -30.43 69.02 6.32
N ALA A 359 -31.47 68.70 5.55
CA ALA A 359 -31.84 67.35 5.16
C ALA A 359 -32.02 67.21 3.64
N GLU A 360 -31.80 66.00 3.14
CA GLU A 360 -32.04 65.55 1.77
C GLU A 360 -33.20 64.55 1.75
N VAL A 361 -33.90 64.44 0.62
CA VAL A 361 -34.88 63.36 0.42
C VAL A 361 -34.13 62.04 0.30
N ALA A 362 -34.43 61.10 1.21
CA ALA A 362 -33.84 59.77 1.20
C ALA A 362 -34.69 58.75 0.44
N TRP A 363 -36.01 58.98 0.38
CA TRP A 363 -36.98 58.13 -0.31
C TRP A 363 -38.32 58.87 -0.45
N ASP A 364 -39.03 58.66 -1.55
CA ASP A 364 -40.38 59.14 -1.78
C ASP A 364 -41.22 58.07 -2.50
N ASN A 365 -42.54 58.09 -2.27
CA ASN A 365 -43.50 57.23 -2.96
C ASN A 365 -44.78 57.97 -3.37
N SER A 366 -44.66 59.28 -3.65
CA SER A 366 -45.76 60.22 -3.98
C SER A 366 -46.84 60.48 -2.91
N THR A 367 -46.98 59.62 -1.89
CA THR A 367 -47.89 59.83 -0.73
C THR A 367 -47.17 60.07 0.58
N ALA A 368 -45.92 59.63 0.70
CA ALA A 368 -45.01 59.90 1.81
C ALA A 368 -43.60 60.21 1.28
N VAL A 369 -42.86 61.03 2.04
CA VAL A 369 -41.44 61.36 1.78
C VAL A 369 -40.66 61.19 3.07
N ILE A 370 -39.54 60.47 3.01
CA ILE A 370 -38.60 60.29 4.13
C ILE A 370 -37.38 61.19 3.89
N HIS A 371 -37.07 62.01 4.89
CA HIS A 371 -35.94 62.95 4.90
C HIS A 371 -34.77 62.41 5.73
N ARG A 372 -33.54 62.70 5.34
CA ARG A 372 -32.32 62.31 6.05
C ARG A 372 -31.38 63.51 6.18
N CYS A 373 -30.77 63.70 7.34
CA CYS A 373 -29.81 64.79 7.54
C CYS A 373 -28.62 64.69 6.56
N VAL A 374 -28.21 65.82 5.99
CA VAL A 374 -27.05 65.89 5.09
C VAL A 374 -25.74 65.63 5.84
N LYS A 375 -24.70 65.25 5.09
CA LYS A 375 -23.38 64.93 5.64
C LYS A 375 -22.85 66.06 6.55
N GLY A 376 -22.43 65.70 7.76
CA GLY A 376 -22.00 66.64 8.80
C GLY A 376 -23.08 67.04 9.80
N HIS A 377 -24.33 66.58 9.62
CA HIS A 377 -25.43 66.77 10.59
C HIS A 377 -26.06 65.43 11.01
N TYR A 378 -26.56 65.34 12.24
CA TYR A 378 -27.27 64.17 12.78
C TYR A 378 -28.70 64.51 13.20
N ARG A 379 -29.61 63.52 13.15
CA ARG A 379 -31.00 63.67 13.62
C ARG A 379 -31.01 63.89 15.12
N HIS A 380 -31.38 65.09 15.55
CA HIS A 380 -31.47 65.45 16.96
C HIS A 380 -32.88 65.17 17.51
N THR A 381 -33.92 65.71 16.85
CA THR A 381 -35.33 65.58 17.24
C THR A 381 -36.24 65.63 16.00
N GLY A 382 -37.53 65.29 16.18
CA GLY A 382 -38.54 65.37 15.13
C GLY A 382 -38.74 64.10 14.30
N SER A 383 -39.83 64.09 13.53
CA SER A 383 -40.16 63.05 12.54
C SER A 383 -39.41 63.32 11.24
N ASP A 384 -38.84 62.29 10.63
CA ASP A 384 -38.25 62.30 9.28
C ASP A 384 -39.28 62.10 8.16
N ILE A 385 -40.54 61.79 8.47
CA ILE A 385 -41.59 61.54 7.48
C ILE A 385 -42.46 62.78 7.25
N SER A 386 -42.63 63.14 5.97
CA SER A 386 -43.71 64.00 5.46
C SER A 386 -44.80 63.13 4.82
N ILE A 387 -46.08 63.48 5.02
CA ILE A 387 -47.23 62.69 4.52
C ILE A 387 -48.16 63.59 3.72
N CYS A 388 -48.64 63.14 2.55
CA CYS A 388 -49.69 63.83 1.81
C CYS A 388 -51.06 63.50 2.42
N ASP A 389 -51.79 64.53 2.83
CA ASP A 389 -53.14 64.44 3.38
C ASP A 389 -54.20 64.26 2.28
N ILE A 390 -55.42 63.82 2.65
CA ILE A 390 -56.58 63.66 1.74
C ILE A 390 -56.98 64.96 1.02
N THR A 391 -56.49 66.11 1.48
CA THR A 391 -56.67 67.42 0.85
C THR A 391 -55.65 67.74 -0.26
N GLY A 392 -54.73 66.82 -0.57
CA GLY A 392 -53.68 67.03 -1.59
C GLY A 392 -52.55 67.95 -1.13
N LYS A 393 -52.25 67.97 0.17
CA LYS A 393 -51.21 68.83 0.78
C LYS A 393 -50.24 68.02 1.63
N TRP A 394 -48.95 68.36 1.54
CA TRP A 394 -47.91 67.80 2.39
C TRP A 394 -48.00 68.32 3.84
N GLN A 395 -48.14 67.40 4.79
CA GLN A 395 -47.72 67.60 6.17
C GLN A 395 -46.20 67.43 6.23
N ILE A 396 -45.47 68.51 6.47
CA ILE A 396 -44.00 68.54 6.38
C ILE A 396 -43.37 67.90 7.63
N ALA A 397 -42.30 67.13 7.42
CA ALA A 397 -41.48 66.52 8.45
C ALA A 397 -40.93 67.55 9.45
N THR A 398 -40.89 67.19 10.73
CA THR A 398 -40.40 68.04 11.83
C THR A 398 -38.92 67.81 12.17
N LEU A 399 -38.19 67.13 11.28
CA LEU A 399 -36.80 66.72 11.44
C LEU A 399 -35.85 67.90 11.70
N HIS A 400 -35.21 67.90 12.87
CA HIS A 400 -34.13 68.83 13.20
C HIS A 400 -32.76 68.13 13.14
N CYS A 401 -31.92 68.62 12.24
CA CYS A 401 -30.56 68.15 12.01
C CYS A 401 -29.54 69.06 12.72
N LYS A 402 -28.72 68.51 13.63
CA LYS A 402 -27.70 69.24 14.42
C LYS A 402 -26.29 68.93 13.91
N GLU A 403 -25.43 69.94 13.83
CA GLU A 403 -24.04 69.84 13.36
C GLU A 403 -23.18 68.90 14.22
N LEU A 404 -22.34 68.06 13.61
CA LEU A 404 -21.37 67.19 14.31
C LEU A 404 -20.05 67.92 14.63
N LYS A 405 -19.72 68.01 15.93
CA LYS A 405 -18.43 68.52 16.42
C LYS A 405 -17.59 67.41 17.05
N LEU A 406 -17.03 66.55 16.20
CA LEU A 406 -16.23 65.39 16.62
C LEU A 406 -14.74 65.72 16.75
N THR A 407 -14.18 65.47 17.94
CA THR A 407 -12.76 65.61 18.28
C THR A 407 -12.11 64.25 18.56
N VAL A 408 -10.77 64.21 18.66
CA VAL A 408 -9.99 63.00 19.02
C VAL A 408 -9.00 63.38 20.12
N ASN A 409 -9.47 63.35 21.36
CA ASN A 409 -8.74 63.84 22.54
C ASN A 409 -8.15 62.68 23.35
N ASN A 410 -7.12 62.92 24.17
CA ASN A 410 -6.53 61.95 25.10
C ASN A 410 -6.18 60.57 24.49
N LEU A 411 -5.53 60.56 23.31
CA LEU A 411 -5.03 59.33 22.68
C LEU A 411 -3.84 58.75 23.48
N VAL A 412 -4.01 57.52 23.99
CA VAL A 412 -3.02 56.79 24.78
C VAL A 412 -2.81 55.37 24.26
N VAL A 413 -1.64 54.80 24.56
CA VAL A 413 -1.28 53.40 24.26
C VAL A 413 -1.33 52.59 25.55
N ILE A 414 -2.00 51.45 25.51
CA ILE A 414 -2.22 50.49 26.59
C ILE A 414 -1.56 49.16 26.18
N ASN A 415 -0.80 48.55 27.08
CA ASN A 415 -0.15 47.25 26.88
C ASN A 415 0.67 47.15 25.57
N GLU A 416 1.34 48.23 25.20
CA GLU A 416 2.19 48.41 24.00
C GLU A 416 1.50 48.21 22.64
N ARG A 417 0.21 47.82 22.61
CA ARG A 417 -0.50 47.40 21.39
C ARG A 417 -1.91 47.98 21.24
N CYS A 418 -2.56 48.42 22.30
CA CYS A 418 -3.95 48.87 22.26
C CYS A 418 -4.08 50.39 22.41
N LEU A 419 -4.68 51.05 21.42
CA LEU A 419 -5.01 52.46 21.45
C LEU A 419 -6.31 52.69 22.23
N ARG A 420 -6.38 53.78 22.99
CA ARG A 420 -7.61 54.30 23.57
C ARG A 420 -7.63 55.82 23.44
N TRP A 421 -8.77 56.40 23.11
CA TRP A 421 -8.95 57.85 23.04
C TRP A 421 -10.33 58.26 23.59
N ASN A 422 -10.50 59.55 23.88
CA ASN A 422 -11.80 60.15 24.09
C ASN A 422 -12.38 60.55 22.73
N ALA A 423 -13.53 59.99 22.39
CA ALA A 423 -14.33 60.35 21.24
C ALA A 423 -15.55 61.12 21.76
N GLU A 424 -15.51 62.45 21.69
CA GLU A 424 -16.61 63.34 22.11
C GLU A 424 -17.78 63.26 21.11
N ASN A 425 -18.40 62.09 20.99
CA ASN A 425 -19.28 61.73 19.86
C ASN A 425 -20.78 61.76 20.15
N GLU A 426 -21.21 62.11 21.37
CA GLU A 426 -22.63 62.16 21.79
C GLU A 426 -23.45 60.91 21.35
N GLY A 427 -22.82 59.73 21.23
CA GLY A 427 -23.44 58.48 20.77
C GLY A 427 -23.49 58.27 19.24
N TYR A 428 -23.00 59.20 18.44
CA TYR A 428 -22.85 59.03 16.99
C TYR A 428 -21.75 58.01 16.65
N ARG A 429 -22.05 57.08 15.73
CA ARG A 429 -21.12 56.03 15.29
C ARG A 429 -20.11 56.58 14.27
N GLU A 430 -19.06 57.22 14.77
CA GLU A 430 -18.00 57.77 13.94
C GLU A 430 -17.08 56.69 13.35
N LYS A 431 -16.50 56.97 12.17
CA LYS A 431 -15.51 56.12 11.49
C LYS A 431 -14.12 56.76 11.57
N TYR A 432 -13.16 56.00 12.06
CA TYR A 432 -11.78 56.42 12.30
C TYR A 432 -10.84 55.68 11.35
N THR A 433 -9.90 56.43 10.76
CA THR A 433 -8.73 55.88 10.06
C THR A 433 -7.53 55.93 11.01
N VAL A 434 -6.83 54.81 11.18
CA VAL A 434 -5.63 54.71 12.01
C VAL A 434 -4.45 54.32 11.14
N THR A 435 -3.45 55.19 11.04
CA THR A 435 -2.21 54.95 10.28
C THR A 435 -1.03 54.85 11.23
N PHE A 436 -0.18 53.84 11.06
CA PHE A 436 0.98 53.64 11.91
C PHE A 436 2.25 53.35 11.09
N PHE A 437 3.36 53.92 11.57
CA PHE A 437 4.67 53.86 10.95
C PHE A 437 5.72 53.48 11.98
N GLY A 438 6.38 52.35 11.79
CA GLY A 438 7.39 51.78 12.68
C GLY A 438 8.80 51.86 12.11
N LEU A 439 9.77 52.18 12.97
CA LEU A 439 11.20 52.17 12.68
C LEU A 439 11.96 51.36 13.74
N ARG A 440 13.12 50.82 13.37
CA ARG A 440 14.02 50.08 14.26
C ARG A 440 15.38 50.76 14.35
N ASP A 441 15.81 51.09 15.55
CA ASP A 441 17.07 51.81 15.77
C ASP A 441 18.31 50.95 15.40
N PHE A 442 18.18 49.62 15.41
CA PHE A 442 19.25 48.68 15.01
C PHE A 442 19.31 48.36 13.52
N GLU A 443 18.25 48.66 12.78
CA GLU A 443 18.05 48.19 11.41
C GLU A 443 17.62 49.37 10.56
N GLN A 444 18.56 50.23 10.17
CA GLN A 444 18.29 51.54 9.53
C GLN A 444 17.48 51.45 8.22
N LEU A 445 17.49 50.27 7.57
CA LEU A 445 16.72 50.01 6.35
C LEU A 445 15.29 49.48 6.63
N PHE A 446 14.97 49.13 7.87
CA PHE A 446 13.66 48.62 8.24
C PHE A 446 12.66 49.76 8.42
N SER A 447 11.52 49.64 7.75
CA SER A 447 10.34 50.45 8.05
C SER A 447 9.05 49.65 7.85
N ASP A 448 8.06 49.91 8.70
CA ASP A 448 6.77 49.24 8.66
C ASP A 448 5.64 50.26 8.59
N ARG A 449 4.88 50.31 7.49
CA ARG A 449 3.79 51.28 7.29
C ARG A 449 2.47 50.56 7.03
N ARG A 450 1.49 50.74 7.93
CA ARG A 450 0.15 50.12 7.81
C ARG A 450 -0.98 51.11 8.13
N LYS A 451 -2.18 50.78 7.66
CA LYS A 451 -3.44 51.52 7.89
C LYS A 451 -4.54 50.54 8.32
N ASN A 452 -5.38 50.98 9.25
CA ASN A 452 -6.58 50.28 9.72
C ASN A 452 -7.79 51.24 9.71
N ILE A 453 -9.00 50.71 9.66
CA ILE A 453 -10.26 51.46 9.66
C ILE A 453 -11.18 50.86 10.73
N PHE A 454 -11.75 51.71 11.58
CA PHE A 454 -12.49 51.29 12.78
C PHE A 454 -13.65 52.24 13.05
N SER A 455 -14.85 51.74 13.34
CA SER A 455 -16.05 52.57 13.61
C SER A 455 -16.64 52.29 14.99
N SER A 456 -16.90 53.35 15.76
CA SER A 456 -17.43 53.24 17.13
C SER A 456 -18.28 54.46 17.53
N SER A 457 -19.33 54.20 18.29
CA SER A 457 -20.17 55.18 18.99
C SER A 457 -19.85 55.29 20.50
N ALA A 458 -18.81 54.61 20.97
CA ALA A 458 -18.39 54.69 22.37
C ALA A 458 -17.65 56.00 22.65
N LEU A 459 -17.84 56.56 23.85
CA LEU A 459 -17.09 57.72 24.36
C LEU A 459 -15.58 57.41 24.52
N TRP A 460 -15.24 56.16 24.82
CA TRP A 460 -13.85 55.70 24.99
C TRP A 460 -13.55 54.47 24.13
N PRO A 461 -13.36 54.61 22.79
CA PRO A 461 -13.07 53.48 21.94
C PRO A 461 -11.69 52.88 22.23
N VAL A 462 -11.56 51.57 22.00
CA VAL A 462 -10.31 50.82 22.16
C VAL A 462 -10.02 50.02 20.89
N LEU A 463 -8.79 50.10 20.37
CA LEU A 463 -8.34 49.39 19.17
C LEU A 463 -6.96 48.76 19.39
N CYS A 464 -6.87 47.43 19.37
CA CYS A 464 -5.60 46.72 19.46
C CYS A 464 -4.97 46.48 18.08
N LEU A 465 -3.69 46.83 17.95
CA LEU A 465 -2.88 46.70 16.74
C LEU A 465 -1.83 45.59 16.92
N ASN A 466 -1.64 44.78 15.88
CA ASN A 466 -0.53 43.85 15.79
C ASN A 466 0.74 44.61 15.38
N LEU A 467 1.40 45.23 16.36
CA LEU A 467 2.69 45.89 16.20
C LEU A 467 3.84 44.87 16.27
N LEU A 468 4.89 45.07 15.48
CA LEU A 468 6.08 44.21 15.46
C LEU A 468 6.98 44.50 16.66
N PRO A 469 7.67 43.50 17.23
CA PRO A 469 8.48 43.67 18.43
C PRO A 469 9.73 44.52 18.20
N ALA A 470 10.30 45.04 19.29
CA ALA A 470 11.51 45.89 19.31
C ALA A 470 11.49 47.07 18.30
N THR A 471 10.30 47.60 17.98
CA THR A 471 10.07 48.64 16.96
C THR A 471 9.41 49.87 17.61
N ASN A 472 9.86 51.06 17.23
CA ASN A 472 9.32 52.35 17.67
C ASN A 472 8.26 52.80 16.65
N TYR A 473 6.98 52.84 17.04
CA TYR A 473 5.87 53.22 16.18
C TYR A 473 5.36 54.63 16.47
N THR A 474 5.11 55.41 15.42
CA THR A 474 4.28 56.62 15.44
C THR A 474 2.90 56.28 14.87
N ILE A 475 1.84 56.58 15.60
CA ILE A 475 0.47 56.13 15.34
C ILE A 475 -0.47 57.34 15.32
N THR A 476 -1.12 57.59 14.19
CA THR A 476 -2.06 58.69 13.99
C THR A 476 -3.48 58.16 13.78
N ILE A 477 -4.44 58.68 14.54
CA ILE A 477 -5.88 58.46 14.38
C ILE A 477 -6.50 59.69 13.70
N THR A 478 -7.41 59.48 12.76
CA THR A 478 -8.17 60.49 12.02
C THR A 478 -9.67 60.17 12.09
N ALA A 479 -10.50 61.09 12.59
CA ALA A 479 -11.95 61.02 12.43
C ALA A 479 -12.32 61.37 10.97
N GLU A 480 -13.10 60.54 10.28
CA GLU A 480 -13.39 60.71 8.86
C GLU A 480 -14.42 61.82 8.58
N SER A 481 -15.36 62.05 9.50
CA SER A 481 -16.40 63.08 9.35
C SER A 481 -15.87 64.50 9.51
N THR A 482 -14.99 64.74 10.48
CA THR A 482 -14.42 66.09 10.78
C THR A 482 -12.97 66.26 10.35
N ARG A 483 -12.30 65.20 9.89
CA ARG A 483 -10.84 65.16 9.62
C ARG A 483 -9.95 65.50 10.82
N ALA A 484 -10.49 65.49 12.04
CA ALA A 484 -9.72 65.72 13.26
C ALA A 484 -8.69 64.60 13.47
N THR A 485 -7.42 64.96 13.71
CA THR A 485 -6.31 64.01 13.87
C THR A 485 -5.63 64.10 15.22
N SER A 486 -5.19 62.95 15.76
CA SER A 486 -4.38 62.86 16.97
C SER A 486 -3.27 61.81 16.79
N THR A 487 -2.09 62.03 17.37
CA THR A 487 -0.91 61.17 17.16
C THR A 487 -0.26 60.80 18.48
N VAL A 488 0.17 59.53 18.61
CA VAL A 488 0.86 58.98 19.77
C VAL A 488 2.02 58.07 19.35
N THR A 489 3.04 57.91 20.19
CA THR A 489 4.13 56.96 19.97
C THR A 489 3.98 55.71 20.84
N ALA A 490 4.35 54.55 20.30
CA ALA A 490 4.33 53.25 20.98
C ALA A 490 5.68 52.54 20.77
N ASN A 491 6.38 52.20 21.84
CA ASN A 491 7.59 51.40 21.78
C ASN A 491 7.24 49.98 22.24
N THR A 492 7.48 48.99 21.39
CA THR A 492 7.19 47.58 21.71
C THR A 492 8.40 46.90 22.36
N SER A 493 8.18 46.14 23.43
CA SER A 493 9.19 45.32 24.08
C SER A 493 9.67 44.14 23.22
N ILE A 494 10.74 43.47 23.68
CA ILE A 494 11.18 42.17 23.14
C ILE A 494 10.32 41.08 23.79
N PRO A 495 9.55 40.28 23.04
CA PRO A 495 8.84 39.14 23.62
C PRO A 495 9.82 38.01 23.93
N VAL A 496 9.43 37.10 24.82
CA VAL A 496 10.20 35.89 25.11
C VAL A 496 10.35 35.08 23.80
N PRO A 497 11.57 34.67 23.40
CA PRO A 497 11.74 33.88 22.18
C PRO A 497 11.00 32.55 22.29
N PRO A 498 10.38 32.06 21.19
CA PRO A 498 9.79 30.74 21.16
C PRO A 498 10.87 29.69 21.43
N THR A 499 10.53 28.69 22.23
CA THR A 499 11.41 27.55 22.48
C THR A 499 11.65 26.79 21.16
N PRO A 500 12.89 26.54 20.74
CA PRO A 500 13.18 25.94 19.45
C PRO A 500 12.72 24.47 19.38
N GLU A 501 12.25 24.04 18.21
CA GLU A 501 11.88 22.65 17.95
C GLU A 501 13.12 21.75 17.85
N ILE A 502 13.21 20.76 18.73
CA ILE A 502 14.34 19.83 18.79
C ILE A 502 13.87 18.39 18.96
N LYS A 503 14.68 17.44 18.47
CA LYS A 503 14.51 16.01 18.76
C LYS A 503 15.40 15.64 19.94
N TYR A 504 14.79 15.39 21.10
CA TYR A 504 15.51 14.85 22.25
C TYR A 504 16.18 13.53 21.87
N SER A 505 17.47 13.39 22.21
CA SER A 505 18.29 12.25 21.84
C SER A 505 19.08 11.74 23.05
N GLU A 506 19.16 10.42 23.23
CA GLU A 506 20.06 9.78 24.18
C GLU A 506 21.12 8.97 23.43
N VAL A 507 22.40 9.26 23.66
CA VAL A 507 23.52 8.69 22.88
C VAL A 507 24.73 8.45 23.78
N GLU A 508 25.60 7.51 23.41
CA GLU A 508 26.89 7.30 24.09
C GLU A 508 27.81 8.53 23.94
N ALA A 509 28.53 8.89 25.02
CA ALA A 509 29.34 10.09 25.09
C ALA A 509 30.54 10.16 24.12
N SER A 510 30.84 9.09 23.37
CA SER A 510 31.94 9.00 22.42
C SER A 510 31.68 9.67 21.06
N SER A 511 30.42 9.90 20.67
CA SER A 511 30.08 10.63 19.45
C SER A 511 28.66 11.21 19.50
N LEU A 512 28.53 12.54 19.69
CA LEU A 512 27.25 13.22 19.84
C LEU A 512 27.11 14.40 18.86
N THR A 513 26.65 14.12 17.63
CA THR A 513 26.22 15.17 16.69
C THR A 513 24.71 15.39 16.79
N LEU A 514 24.33 16.56 17.27
CA LEU A 514 22.95 16.98 17.45
C LEU A 514 22.46 17.81 16.25
N LYS A 515 21.21 17.60 15.85
CA LYS A 515 20.55 18.38 14.81
C LYS A 515 19.53 19.35 15.42
N LEU A 516 19.53 20.58 14.93
CA LEU A 516 18.61 21.65 15.31
C LEU A 516 17.98 22.23 14.05
N ARG A 517 16.65 22.38 14.06
CA ARG A 517 15.91 23.10 13.03
C ARG A 517 15.59 24.51 13.55
N ARG A 518 16.03 25.52 12.82
CA ARG A 518 15.75 26.92 13.16
C ARG A 518 14.34 27.31 12.71
N SER A 519 13.60 27.99 13.58
CA SER A 519 12.40 28.74 13.20
C SER A 519 12.81 30.11 12.68
N THR A 520 12.31 30.51 11.50
CA THR A 520 12.54 31.86 10.96
C THR A 520 11.70 32.88 11.72
N ASN A 521 12.31 33.85 12.41
CA ASN A 521 11.60 34.82 13.23
C ASN A 521 12.10 36.27 12.99
N THR A 522 11.20 37.24 13.12
CA THR A 522 11.51 38.68 13.11
C THR A 522 12.52 39.16 14.16
N LEU A 523 12.85 38.32 15.14
CA LEU A 523 13.86 38.57 16.17
C LEU A 523 15.26 38.02 15.82
N ASP A 524 15.42 37.22 14.76
CA ASP A 524 16.65 36.47 14.49
C ASP A 524 17.91 37.35 14.42
N SER A 525 17.78 38.61 13.98
CA SER A 525 18.86 39.60 13.93
C SER A 525 19.43 40.01 15.30
N ILE A 526 18.70 39.77 16.39
CA ILE A 526 19.07 40.14 17.78
C ILE A 526 19.08 38.93 18.73
N CYS A 527 19.03 37.71 18.19
CA CYS A 527 18.99 36.46 18.95
C CYS A 527 20.20 35.56 18.65
N MET A 528 20.59 34.76 19.64
CA MET A 528 21.64 33.75 19.56
C MET A 528 21.29 32.51 20.37
N TYR A 529 21.82 31.37 19.94
CA TYR A 529 21.81 30.14 20.72
C TYR A 529 23.07 30.04 21.59
N GLN A 530 22.90 29.64 22.85
CA GLN A 530 23.96 29.19 23.74
C GLN A 530 23.73 27.71 24.06
N VAL A 531 24.76 26.88 23.92
CA VAL A 531 24.69 25.45 24.25
C VAL A 531 25.44 25.22 25.57
N PHE A 532 24.78 24.60 26.54
CA PHE A 532 25.32 24.26 27.85
C PHE A 532 25.53 22.74 27.95
N VAL A 533 26.64 22.34 28.56
CA VAL A 533 26.92 20.94 28.95
C VAL A 533 26.96 20.89 30.47
N ILE A 534 26.10 20.07 31.07
CA ILE A 534 25.92 19.99 32.53
C ILE A 534 25.95 18.53 32.96
N PRO A 535 26.79 18.12 33.94
CA PRO A 535 26.74 16.77 34.49
C PRO A 535 25.37 16.51 35.13
N VAL A 536 24.86 15.27 35.08
CA VAL A 536 23.51 14.92 35.59
C VAL A 536 23.28 15.38 37.03
N GLU A 537 24.29 15.27 37.89
CA GLU A 537 24.27 15.69 39.29
C GLU A 537 24.01 17.20 39.46
N GLY A 538 24.38 18.03 38.49
CA GLY A 538 24.24 19.48 38.50
C GLY A 538 22.94 20.04 37.93
N VAL A 539 22.07 19.20 37.34
CA VAL A 539 20.86 19.64 36.61
C VAL A 539 19.86 20.35 37.52
N MET A 540 19.73 19.90 38.76
CA MET A 540 18.83 20.48 39.78
C MET A 540 19.16 21.93 40.15
N LEU A 541 20.30 22.45 39.68
CA LEU A 541 20.79 23.82 39.94
C LEU A 541 20.81 24.72 38.68
N PHE A 542 20.31 24.24 37.53
CA PHE A 542 20.33 25.04 36.30
C PHE A 542 19.17 26.05 36.23
N ASP A 543 19.48 27.32 36.52
CA ASP A 543 18.56 28.44 36.28
C ASP A 543 18.68 28.97 34.84
N CYS A 544 17.65 28.71 34.03
CA CYS A 544 17.49 29.26 32.68
C CYS A 544 17.44 30.80 32.63
N SER A 545 17.20 31.47 33.75
CA SER A 545 17.16 32.95 33.87
C SER A 545 18.54 33.56 34.13
N SER A 546 19.53 32.78 34.56
CA SER A 546 20.84 33.26 35.01
C SER A 546 21.66 33.89 33.87
N SER A 547 22.06 35.15 34.02
CA SER A 547 22.87 35.85 33.00
C SER A 547 24.29 35.28 32.84
N ILE A 548 24.74 34.46 33.80
CA ILE A 548 26.09 33.88 33.87
C ILE A 548 26.30 32.89 32.71
N SER A 549 27.42 33.06 32.00
CA SER A 549 27.86 32.15 30.92
C SER A 549 29.23 31.56 31.29
N PRO A 550 29.27 30.47 32.10
CA PRO A 550 30.52 29.89 32.60
C PRO A 550 31.42 29.40 31.46
N ARG A 551 32.68 29.85 31.46
CA ARG A 551 33.74 29.44 30.50
C ARG A 551 34.53 28.28 31.08
N PHE A 552 34.71 27.21 30.29
CA PHE A 552 35.45 26.00 30.65
C PHE A 552 36.83 26.31 31.29
N LEU A 553 37.64 27.14 30.63
CA LEU A 553 39.00 27.51 31.07
C LEU A 553 39.06 28.37 32.35
N ALA A 554 37.94 28.93 32.82
CA ALA A 554 37.89 29.80 33.99
C ALA A 554 37.54 29.04 35.30
N GLN A 555 37.20 27.75 35.22
CA GLN A 555 36.81 26.95 36.38
C GLN A 555 37.83 25.83 36.65
N GLN A 556 38.58 25.96 37.74
CA GLN A 556 39.52 24.93 38.22
C GLN A 556 38.86 23.65 38.78
N ARG A 557 37.55 23.44 38.56
CA ARG A 557 36.79 22.21 38.90
C ARG A 557 35.67 21.97 37.89
N CYS A 558 35.59 20.73 37.38
CA CYS A 558 34.60 20.28 36.39
C CYS A 558 33.17 20.07 36.94
N ASP A 559 32.95 20.22 38.26
CA ASP A 559 31.69 19.83 38.91
C ASP A 559 30.52 20.82 38.69
N ARG A 560 30.65 21.78 37.78
CA ARG A 560 29.59 22.73 37.38
C ARG A 560 29.57 22.85 35.87
N GLY A 561 28.36 22.85 35.29
CA GLY A 561 28.16 22.93 33.85
C GLY A 561 28.74 24.19 33.21
N TYR A 562 29.15 24.09 31.96
CA TYR A 562 29.81 25.14 31.18
C TYR A 562 29.06 25.43 29.87
N VAL A 563 29.26 26.62 29.31
CA VAL A 563 28.83 26.93 27.95
C VAL A 563 29.86 26.38 26.98
N THR A 564 29.42 25.54 26.05
CA THR A 564 30.27 24.94 25.03
C THR A 564 30.27 25.71 23.70
N ALA A 565 29.18 26.43 23.40
CA ALA A 565 29.06 27.16 22.14
C ALA A 565 28.12 28.37 22.25
N GLN A 566 28.44 29.44 21.53
CA GLN A 566 27.52 30.52 21.23
C GLN A 566 27.43 30.73 19.71
N ILE A 567 26.21 30.73 19.19
CA ILE A 567 25.90 30.69 17.76
C ILE A 567 24.91 31.82 17.45
N GLN A 568 25.30 32.81 16.64
CA GLN A 568 24.39 33.87 16.18
C GLN A 568 23.42 33.35 15.12
N LEU A 569 22.17 33.84 15.12
CA LEU A 569 21.16 33.40 14.16
C LEU A 569 21.19 34.12 12.81
N SER A 570 21.87 35.25 12.72
CA SER A 570 22.10 35.97 11.46
C SER A 570 22.85 35.11 10.43
N GLY A 571 22.34 35.03 9.20
CA GLY A 571 23.01 34.33 8.08
C GLY A 571 23.03 32.79 8.11
N LEU A 572 22.57 32.14 9.18
CA LEU A 572 22.57 30.66 9.26
C LEU A 572 21.52 29.99 8.36
N ALA A 573 21.85 28.77 7.91
CA ALA A 573 20.95 27.84 7.23
C ALA A 573 19.83 27.33 8.18
N ALA A 574 18.77 26.78 7.59
CA ALA A 574 17.58 26.33 8.33
C ALA A 574 17.81 25.09 9.21
N GLU A 575 18.81 24.26 8.87
CA GLU A 575 19.26 23.13 9.70
C GLU A 575 20.71 23.33 10.13
N ILE A 576 20.98 23.09 11.42
CA ILE A 576 22.28 23.26 12.06
C ILE A 576 22.68 21.91 12.68
N ASN A 577 23.87 21.42 12.31
CA ASN A 577 24.49 20.24 12.94
C ASN A 577 25.55 20.73 13.92
N PHE A 578 25.50 20.29 15.18
CA PHE A 578 26.46 20.66 16.23
C PHE A 578 26.99 19.41 16.93
N THR A 579 28.31 19.23 16.99
CA THR A 579 28.92 18.06 17.63
C THR A 579 29.48 18.44 18.99
N VAL A 580 29.07 17.75 20.05
CA VAL A 580 29.54 18.03 21.43
C VAL A 580 30.87 17.31 21.68
N GLY A 581 31.82 17.99 22.30
CA GLY A 581 33.16 17.49 22.60
C GLY A 581 34.15 17.54 21.43
N ASP A 582 33.86 18.28 20.36
CA ASP A 582 34.67 18.31 19.13
C ASP A 582 35.96 19.15 19.22
N GLN A 583 36.24 19.77 20.38
CA GLN A 583 37.41 20.60 20.66
C GLN A 583 37.53 21.86 19.78
N GLN A 584 36.44 22.30 19.14
CA GLN A 584 36.39 23.55 18.39
C GLN A 584 35.95 24.74 19.26
N LEU A 585 36.18 25.95 18.74
CA LEU A 585 35.76 27.21 19.37
C LEU A 585 34.50 27.73 18.66
N TYR A 586 33.41 27.92 19.40
CA TYR A 586 32.14 28.41 18.87
C TYR A 586 31.79 29.74 19.55
N GLY A 587 32.10 30.84 18.85
CA GLY A 587 32.16 32.17 19.45
C GLY A 587 33.33 32.25 20.43
N ASP A 588 33.08 32.69 21.66
CA ASP A 588 34.08 32.80 22.73
C ASP A 588 34.24 31.51 23.58
N PHE A 589 33.57 30.41 23.20
CA PHE A 589 33.44 29.22 24.04
C PHE A 589 34.11 27.99 23.41
N PHE A 590 34.85 27.25 24.23
CA PHE A 590 35.59 26.05 23.83
C PHE A 590 34.79 24.79 24.13
N ASN A 591 34.63 23.93 23.12
CA ASN A 591 33.86 22.69 23.18
C ASN A 591 34.69 21.53 23.74
N ALA A 592 34.88 21.55 25.05
CA ALA A 592 35.69 20.56 25.76
C ALA A 592 35.14 19.13 25.63
N PRO A 593 36.01 18.11 25.54
CA PRO A 593 35.58 16.71 25.46
C PRO A 593 34.89 16.25 26.75
N LEU A 594 33.91 15.34 26.62
CA LEU A 594 33.16 14.79 27.75
C LEU A 594 34.00 13.77 28.54
N GLU A 595 33.89 13.76 29.88
CA GLU A 595 34.61 12.77 30.71
C GLU A 595 34.01 11.37 30.53
N ASN A 596 34.87 10.38 30.33
CA ASN A 596 34.41 9.00 30.12
C ASN A 596 33.80 8.42 31.40
N GLY A 597 32.60 7.85 31.29
CA GLY A 597 31.86 7.29 32.42
C GLY A 597 31.01 8.26 33.24
N ARG A 598 30.97 9.56 32.90
CA ARG A 598 29.96 10.51 33.44
C ARG A 598 28.80 10.71 32.45
N ASP A 599 27.59 10.88 32.98
CA ASP A 599 26.43 11.31 32.21
C ASP A 599 26.32 12.86 32.19
N TYR A 600 25.93 13.41 31.04
CA TYR A 600 25.72 14.85 30.84
C TYR A 600 24.38 15.15 30.17
N TYR A 601 23.72 16.24 30.54
CA TYR A 601 22.66 16.85 29.74
C TYR A 601 23.20 18.02 28.92
N ILE A 602 22.70 18.12 27.70
CA ILE A 602 22.97 19.21 26.78
C ILE A 602 21.73 20.08 26.77
N ILE A 603 21.84 21.35 27.17
CA ILE A 603 20.73 22.31 27.21
C ILE A 603 20.97 23.39 26.16
N LEU A 604 20.00 23.58 25.27
CA LEU A 604 19.99 24.66 24.30
C LEU A 604 19.22 25.85 24.90
N ARG A 605 19.86 27.01 24.92
CA ARG A 605 19.28 28.27 25.38
C ARG A 605 19.22 29.26 24.24
N THR A 606 18.03 29.75 23.93
CA THR A 606 17.84 30.91 23.05
C THR A 606 17.89 32.17 23.90
N VAL A 607 18.75 33.11 23.56
CA VAL A 607 18.81 34.44 24.17
C VAL A 607 18.53 35.46 23.07
N CYS A 608 17.72 36.47 23.36
CA CYS A 608 17.49 37.63 22.51
C CYS A 608 17.78 38.89 23.32
N GLN A 609 18.62 39.77 22.81
CA GLN A 609 19.09 40.94 23.54
C GLN A 609 19.10 42.17 22.65
N TRP A 610 18.40 43.21 23.08
CA TRP A 610 18.41 44.53 22.43
C TRP A 610 18.51 45.64 23.48
N GLY A 611 19.51 46.52 23.31
CA GLY A 611 19.88 47.52 24.32
C GLY A 611 20.19 46.88 25.68
N LYS A 612 19.47 47.33 26.72
CA LYS A 612 19.53 46.75 28.09
C LYS A 612 18.54 45.61 28.32
N SER A 613 17.63 45.33 27.38
CA SER A 613 16.61 44.29 27.54
C SER A 613 17.14 42.95 27.01
N ARG A 614 16.93 41.89 27.79
CA ARG A 614 17.37 40.52 27.47
C ARG A 614 16.28 39.54 27.89
N THR A 615 15.78 38.78 26.92
CA THR A 615 14.81 37.69 27.13
C THR A 615 15.41 36.37 26.68
N GLN A 616 15.01 35.25 27.27
CA GLN A 616 15.62 33.95 26.97
C GLN A 616 14.66 32.79 27.29
N SER A 617 14.88 31.67 26.60
CA SER A 617 14.18 30.39 26.78
C SER A 617 15.20 29.24 26.71
N CYS A 618 14.98 28.14 27.43
CA CYS A 618 15.87 26.98 27.44
C CYS A 618 15.09 25.68 27.24
N VAL A 619 15.77 24.67 26.69
CA VAL A 619 15.21 23.36 26.43
C VAL A 619 16.30 22.29 26.45
N ILE A 620 15.98 21.10 26.99
CA ILE A 620 16.93 19.98 27.10
C ILE A 620 17.03 19.30 25.73
N TRP A 621 18.20 19.39 25.11
CA TRP A 621 18.43 18.94 23.74
C TRP A 621 18.83 17.46 23.65
N ALA A 622 19.67 16.99 24.58
CA ALA A 622 20.10 15.60 24.61
C ALA A 622 20.61 15.18 26.00
N LYS A 623 20.72 13.86 26.19
CA LYS A 623 21.47 13.24 27.28
C LYS A 623 22.61 12.38 26.71
N ALA A 624 23.85 12.75 27.01
CA ALA A 624 25.02 11.90 26.77
C ALA A 624 25.16 10.92 27.94
N ARG A 625 25.20 9.62 27.66
CA ARG A 625 25.46 8.59 28.67
C ARG A 625 26.92 8.15 28.68
N GLY A 626 27.53 8.09 29.86
CA GLY A 626 28.93 7.70 30.03
C GLY A 626 29.12 6.19 30.10
N THR A 627 29.82 5.60 29.13
CA THR A 627 30.09 4.15 29.14
C THR A 627 31.28 3.78 30.03
N SER A 628 31.04 3.29 31.24
CA SER A 628 32.12 2.74 32.08
C SER A 628 32.77 1.51 31.43
N TYR A 629 34.11 1.49 31.37
CA TYR A 629 34.89 0.38 30.78
C TYR A 629 34.61 -0.96 31.48
N ILE A 630 34.26 -0.93 32.76
CA ILE A 630 33.94 -2.11 33.58
C ILE A 630 32.66 -2.80 33.07
N MET A 631 31.67 -2.05 32.58
CA MET A 631 30.40 -2.61 32.07
C MET A 631 30.52 -3.25 30.68
N LYS A 632 31.51 -2.86 29.86
CA LYS A 632 31.80 -3.57 28.59
C LYS A 632 32.52 -4.91 28.84
N ILE A 633 33.24 -5.07 29.96
CA ILE A 633 33.92 -6.32 30.32
C ILE A 633 32.96 -7.32 30.98
N SER A 634 32.04 -6.88 31.85
CA SER A 634 31.06 -7.79 32.47
C SER A 634 30.11 -8.44 31.46
N ALA A 635 29.77 -7.75 30.36
CA ALA A 635 28.99 -8.30 29.24
C ALA A 635 29.75 -9.36 28.42
N LEU A 636 31.10 -9.34 28.41
CA LEU A 636 31.93 -10.35 27.75
C LEU A 636 32.16 -11.59 28.63
N VAL A 637 32.22 -11.42 29.96
CA VAL A 637 32.43 -12.54 30.91
C VAL A 637 31.17 -13.41 31.07
N THR A 638 29.97 -12.88 30.86
CA THR A 638 28.72 -13.66 30.87
C THR A 638 28.54 -14.55 29.63
N VAL A 639 29.19 -14.23 28.50
CA VAL A 639 29.23 -15.12 27.31
C VAL A 639 30.35 -16.17 27.45
N GLY A 640 31.49 -15.81 28.05
CA GLY A 640 32.60 -16.75 28.30
C GLY A 640 32.26 -17.89 29.28
N SER A 641 31.32 -17.67 30.21
CA SER A 641 31.02 -18.62 31.28
C SER A 641 30.12 -19.81 30.87
N ILE A 642 29.41 -19.72 29.74
CA ILE A 642 28.58 -20.82 29.23
C ILE A 642 29.36 -21.70 28.23
N GLY A 643 30.27 -21.11 27.45
CA GLY A 643 31.19 -21.86 26.56
C GLY A 643 32.24 -22.69 27.30
N ALA A 644 32.66 -22.26 28.50
CA ALA A 644 33.63 -22.97 29.33
C ALA A 644 33.07 -24.26 29.95
N VAL A 645 31.77 -24.31 30.28
CA VAL A 645 31.14 -25.53 30.84
C VAL A 645 30.96 -26.60 29.77
N GLY A 646 30.54 -26.22 28.55
CA GLY A 646 30.41 -27.17 27.43
C GLY A 646 31.72 -27.83 27.01
N SER A 647 32.83 -27.07 27.03
CA SER A 647 34.14 -27.56 26.55
C SER A 647 34.80 -28.57 27.51
N VAL A 648 34.49 -28.52 28.81
CA VAL A 648 35.02 -29.48 29.81
C VAL A 648 34.36 -30.86 29.68
N PHE A 649 33.07 -30.93 29.34
CA PHE A 649 32.40 -32.22 29.10
C PHE A 649 32.88 -32.92 27.82
N VAL A 650 33.22 -32.18 26.77
CA VAL A 650 33.74 -32.75 25.51
C VAL A 650 35.19 -33.26 25.67
N MET A 651 36.06 -32.51 26.36
CA MET A 651 37.42 -32.97 26.69
C MET A 651 37.44 -34.17 27.64
N GLY A 652 36.50 -34.26 28.58
CA GLY A 652 36.33 -35.43 29.46
C GLY A 652 35.94 -36.70 28.70
N TYR A 653 35.07 -36.58 27.68
CA TYR A 653 34.64 -37.73 26.87
C TYR A 653 35.75 -38.28 25.98
N TRP A 654 36.62 -37.42 25.45
CA TRP A 654 37.82 -37.84 24.70
C TRP A 654 38.90 -38.48 25.60
N TYR A 655 39.13 -37.97 26.81
CA TYR A 655 40.11 -38.55 27.73
C TYR A 655 39.70 -39.95 28.23
N SER A 656 38.39 -40.20 28.36
CA SER A 656 37.84 -41.52 28.72
C SER A 656 38.05 -42.60 27.65
N TRP A 657 38.20 -42.21 26.37
CA TRP A 657 38.47 -43.13 25.27
C TRP A 657 39.95 -43.53 25.20
N TYR A 658 40.88 -42.59 25.43
CA TYR A 658 42.31 -42.84 25.26
C TYR A 658 42.95 -43.63 26.42
N CYS A 659 42.43 -43.49 27.66
CA CYS A 659 42.97 -44.18 28.84
C CYS A 659 42.30 -45.52 29.18
N LYS A 660 41.71 -46.23 28.19
CA LYS A 660 41.17 -47.59 28.38
C LYS A 660 42.12 -48.71 27.87
N LYS A 661 43.44 -48.51 27.97
CA LYS A 661 44.44 -49.55 27.60
C LYS A 661 45.77 -49.52 28.38
N SER A 662 45.74 -49.39 29.71
CA SER A 662 46.81 -49.89 30.60
C SER A 662 46.32 -50.11 32.04
N SER A 663 46.62 -51.30 32.59
CA SER A 663 46.37 -51.74 33.98
C SER A 663 47.67 -51.57 34.80
N PRO A 664 47.81 -51.93 36.11
CA PRO A 664 46.82 -52.44 37.08
C PRO A 664 46.94 -51.97 38.57
N ARG A 665 45.87 -52.25 39.37
CA ARG A 665 45.86 -52.79 40.78
C ARG A 665 46.30 -52.00 42.04
N PHE A 666 45.46 -52.17 43.09
CA PHE A 666 45.75 -52.27 44.57
C PHE A 666 46.20 -50.99 45.34
N ILE A 667 45.90 -50.75 46.63
CA ILE A 667 45.28 -51.51 47.77
C ILE A 667 44.51 -50.58 48.75
N SER A 668 43.58 -51.15 49.54
CA SER A 668 42.96 -50.70 50.83
C SER A 668 43.49 -49.41 51.49
N ALA A 669 42.69 -48.39 51.83
CA ALA A 669 41.62 -48.34 52.85
C ALA A 669 42.08 -48.70 54.28
N ALA A 670 41.90 -47.76 55.22
CA ALA A 670 42.17 -47.90 56.65
C ALA A 670 41.00 -47.36 57.48
N ILE A 671 40.38 -48.28 58.24
CA ILE A 671 39.26 -48.10 59.20
C ILE A 671 37.91 -47.76 58.54
#